data_AF-A5KQ73-F1
#
_entry.id   AF-A5KQ73-F1
#
_cell.length_a   1.000
_cell.length_b   1.000
_cell.length_c   1.000
_cell.angle_alpha   90.00
_cell.angle_beta   90.00
_cell.angle_gamma   90.00
#
_symmetry.space_group_name_H-M   'P 1'
#
loop_
_entity.id
_entity.type
_entity.pdbx_description
1 polymer ?
#
loop_
_entity_poly.entity_id
_entity_poly.type
_entity_poly.pdbx_seq_one_letter_code
_entity_poly.pdbx_strand_id
1 'polypeptide(L)'
;MYLKSIEVQGFKSFANKIKFDFHNGITGIVGPNGSGKSNVADAVRWVLGEQRVKQLRGGTMQDVIFSGTENRKPLSYASVAITLDNADHKLPVDYEEVTVTRKLYRSGESEYLINGASCRLKDINEMFYDTGIGKEGYSIIGQGQIDKILSGKPEERRELFDEAAGIVKFKRRKNLSVKKLEEERMNLTRVNDILQELEKQLGPLEKQSETAKEYLKKKEELKTYDINMFLLEEERIRDCLKETQKKLEIASLELEESNISYDKMKTEYEAIEEEVEEIDLAIETAKNRLNETNLLKQQLEGQINVLREQINTARMNDEHYDNRLNTVQSEINMRKEQKASFEEEKKNLSEKLREASQADTVVKKRLIDVQTQIAEHTEEIEQRKQEIMDLLGNRASTKAKIQHFDTTRDQISTRKSVLARNILEVSAKAKEQEEQLHEHEERLSEIQDKIRLYNMQITENEQKIQKLQEELNVRQEKLNVGRTAYHREASRLESLKNITERYDGYGNSIRKVMANKDKNPGLIGVVADIIKVDKEYEIAIETALGGSIQNIVTDNEDTAKKMISFLKTNKFGRATFLPLTSMRGGGGIRNEEALKEPGVIGTADKLVYVEARFTGLAEQLLGRTLVVRTIDDGILIARKYKQSIRLVTLEGELINPGGSMTGGAFKNSSNLLSRRREIEEFEKTVAMLKKDMDAAEADVSRIKSERAGCYNMVDDIRQELRKASVIENTAKMNAEQTKTRMEEAKQSCAGYVAEQGKLERELGEIIENEESIRMELEVSENLEKELNLRIEELHALLEKERDTESEQLKISEESHLSLAGMEQQNLFVSENISRIEEEIVKFQAELEELDKNKDYASDEIKEKEDKIKELRGTIDNSRELFDEIEKEIKEQTEGRDALNRKHKQFLQMREDLSKHISALDKECFRLDSQKQSYEAASEKQMNYMWEEYEITYNHAMKLRDENLTDLAYMKRQIQELKNEIRKLGTVNVNAIEDFKNISERYAFLKNQHDDLVEAEQTLMQIIDELDAAMRKQFAEQFLKIKEEFNTVFRQLFGGGKGTLELMEDEDILEAGIRIIAQPPGKKLQNMMQLSGGEKALTAISLLFAIQNLKPSPFCLLDEIEAALDDNNVTRFAQYLHKLTKNTQFIVITHRRGTMTAADRLYGITMQEKGVSTLVSVDLLEDKLDR
;
A
#
# COMPACT_ATOMS: atom_id res chain seq x y z
N MET A 1 19.96 10.91 37.42
CA MET A 1 19.45 9.77 36.67
C MET A 1 20.20 8.50 37.02
N TYR A 2 19.47 7.46 37.43
CA TYR A 2 19.94 6.08 37.63
C TYR A 2 18.74 5.12 37.47
N LEU A 3 19.00 3.82 37.33
CA LEU A 3 17.94 2.81 37.22
C LEU A 3 17.43 2.45 38.62
N LYS A 4 16.16 2.75 38.91
CA LYS A 4 15.52 2.45 40.20
C LYS A 4 15.03 1.01 40.27
N SER A 5 14.30 0.58 39.26
CA SER A 5 13.77 -0.79 39.22
C SER A 5 13.55 -1.33 37.81
N ILE A 6 13.61 -2.65 37.68
CA ILE A 6 13.14 -3.38 36.50
C ILE A 6 12.03 -4.33 36.95
N GLU A 7 10.87 -4.22 36.33
CA GLU A 7 9.77 -5.17 36.49
C GLU A 7 9.67 -6.05 35.24
N VAL A 8 9.72 -7.36 35.43
CA VAL A 8 9.69 -8.36 34.35
C VAL A 8 8.53 -9.32 34.63
N GLN A 9 7.67 -9.55 33.63
CA GLN A 9 6.57 -10.51 33.72
C GLN A 9 6.36 -11.22 32.39
N GLY A 10 6.28 -12.55 32.42
CA GLY A 10 6.03 -13.37 31.24
C GLY A 10 7.12 -13.30 30.17
N PHE A 11 8.31 -12.82 30.52
CA PHE A 11 9.43 -12.63 29.61
C PHE A 11 10.41 -13.81 29.71
N LYS A 12 10.53 -14.60 28.65
CA LYS A 12 11.36 -15.81 28.59
C LYS A 12 11.14 -16.68 29.83
N SER A 13 12.18 -17.02 30.60
CA SER A 13 12.07 -17.88 31.79
C SER A 13 11.40 -17.23 33.02
N PHE A 14 11.06 -15.93 32.97
CA PHE A 14 10.40 -15.21 34.06
C PHE A 14 8.87 -15.30 33.94
N ALA A 15 8.30 -16.44 34.35
CA ALA A 15 6.85 -16.65 34.32
C ALA A 15 6.09 -15.74 35.30
N ASN A 16 6.62 -15.57 36.52
CA ASN A 16 6.02 -14.72 37.54
C ASN A 16 6.50 -13.26 37.41
N LYS A 17 5.70 -12.32 37.91
CA LYS A 17 6.13 -10.92 38.03
C LYS A 17 7.30 -10.84 39.01
N ILE A 18 8.45 -10.40 38.53
CA ILE A 18 9.67 -10.21 39.32
C ILE A 18 10.08 -8.75 39.24
N LYS A 19 10.39 -8.17 40.40
CA LYS A 19 10.89 -6.81 40.52
C LYS A 19 12.32 -6.85 41.02
N PHE A 20 13.22 -6.22 40.27
CA PHE A 20 14.61 -5.99 40.67
C PHE A 20 14.74 -4.53 41.09
N ASP A 21 15.09 -4.28 42.36
CA ASP A 21 15.34 -2.93 42.87
C ASP A 21 16.85 -2.65 42.89
N PHE A 22 17.27 -1.58 42.22
CA PHE A 22 18.68 -1.24 42.08
C PHE A 22 19.02 0.04 42.84
N HIS A 23 20.22 0.07 43.40
CA HIS A 23 20.75 1.22 44.13
C HIS A 23 22.09 1.64 43.51
N ASN A 24 22.62 2.78 43.92
CA ASN A 24 23.93 3.24 43.46
C ASN A 24 25.03 2.25 43.91
N GLY A 25 26.01 1.99 43.05
CA GLY A 25 27.08 1.00 43.29
C GLY A 25 27.09 -0.14 42.27
N ILE A 26 27.64 -1.29 42.67
CA ILE A 26 27.75 -2.52 41.87
C ILE A 26 26.73 -3.54 42.37
N THR A 27 25.74 -3.85 41.54
CA THR A 27 24.81 -4.96 41.76
C THR A 27 25.24 -6.17 40.94
N GLY A 28 25.61 -7.27 41.59
CA GLY A 28 25.93 -8.53 40.94
C GLY A 28 24.70 -9.42 40.77
N ILE A 29 24.49 -9.98 39.58
CA ILE A 29 23.45 -10.98 39.32
C ILE A 29 24.16 -12.33 39.10
N VAL A 30 23.87 -13.30 39.98
CA VAL A 30 24.57 -14.58 40.06
C VAL A 30 23.59 -15.75 40.03
N GLY A 31 24.06 -16.95 39.71
CA GLY A 31 23.22 -18.15 39.64
C GLY A 31 23.82 -19.24 38.75
N PRO A 32 23.33 -20.49 38.82
CA PRO A 32 23.85 -21.60 38.02
C PRO A 32 23.65 -21.37 36.51
N ASN A 33 24.42 -22.06 35.67
CA ASN A 33 24.29 -21.94 34.21
C ASN A 33 22.88 -22.37 33.76
N GLY A 34 22.29 -21.63 32.82
CA GLY A 34 20.92 -21.89 32.34
C GLY A 34 19.79 -21.38 33.25
N SER A 35 20.08 -20.72 34.38
CA SER A 35 19.06 -20.20 35.31
C SER A 35 18.27 -18.97 34.83
N GLY A 36 18.58 -18.42 33.65
CA GLY A 36 17.90 -17.24 33.10
C GLY A 36 18.56 -15.89 33.41
N LYS A 37 19.81 -15.86 33.87
CA LYS A 37 20.53 -14.61 34.22
C LYS A 37 20.59 -13.59 33.07
N SER A 38 21.03 -14.02 31.89
CA SER A 38 21.12 -13.14 30.71
C SER A 38 19.76 -12.66 30.21
N ASN A 39 18.65 -13.28 30.62
CA ASN A 39 17.31 -12.80 30.26
C ASN A 39 17.01 -11.43 30.89
N VAL A 40 17.69 -11.04 31.98
CA VAL A 40 17.57 -9.69 32.56
C VAL A 40 18.16 -8.64 31.62
N ALA A 41 19.35 -8.92 31.04
CA ALA A 41 19.96 -8.03 30.05
C ALA A 41 19.09 -7.89 28.80
N ASP A 42 18.53 -9.01 28.33
CA ASP A 42 17.63 -9.03 27.17
C ASP A 42 16.33 -8.26 27.43
N ALA A 43 15.78 -8.32 28.65
CA ALA A 43 14.59 -7.58 29.05
C ALA A 43 14.81 -6.06 28.97
N VAL A 44 15.96 -5.57 29.46
CA VAL A 44 16.30 -4.14 29.39
C VAL A 44 16.49 -3.68 27.94
N ARG A 45 17.24 -4.45 27.12
CA ARG A 45 17.41 -4.15 25.68
C ARG A 45 16.08 -4.09 24.95
N TRP A 46 15.18 -5.00 25.29
CA TRP A 46 13.88 -5.11 24.66
C TRP A 46 13.00 -3.88 24.97
N VAL A 47 12.96 -3.40 26.21
CA VAL A 47 12.20 -2.18 26.56
C VAL A 47 12.75 -0.94 25.90
N LEU A 48 14.08 -0.82 25.79
CA LEU A 48 14.75 0.34 25.21
C LEU A 48 14.68 0.42 23.67
N GLY A 49 13.96 -0.50 23.02
CA GLY A 49 13.65 -0.37 21.60
C GLY A 49 14.37 -1.35 20.67
N GLU A 50 15.02 -2.40 21.18
CA GLU A 50 15.62 -3.41 20.30
C GLU A 50 14.54 -4.21 19.56
N GLN A 51 14.70 -4.32 18.24
CA GLN A 51 13.76 -4.98 17.32
C GLN A 51 14.37 -6.23 16.67
N ARG A 52 15.69 -6.39 16.67
CA ARG A 52 16.37 -7.53 16.06
C ARG A 52 16.26 -8.75 16.97
N VAL A 53 15.36 -9.67 16.62
CA VAL A 53 15.11 -10.92 17.39
C VAL A 53 16.39 -11.72 17.66
N LYS A 54 17.31 -11.76 16.69
CA LYS A 54 18.60 -12.46 16.82
C LYS A 54 19.44 -11.94 18.00
N GLN A 55 19.37 -10.64 18.31
CA GLN A 55 20.10 -10.06 19.44
C GLN A 55 19.46 -10.36 20.79
N LEU A 56 18.17 -10.69 20.80
CA LEU A 56 17.42 -11.16 21.96
C LEU A 56 17.43 -12.68 22.08
N ARG A 57 18.34 -13.38 21.37
CA ARG A 57 18.49 -14.86 21.42
C ARG A 57 17.18 -15.62 21.13
N GLY A 58 16.39 -15.14 20.16
CA GLY A 58 15.15 -15.78 19.68
C GLY A 58 15.09 -15.84 18.14
N GLY A 59 14.18 -16.66 17.60
CA GLY A 59 13.91 -16.79 16.16
C GLY A 59 12.79 -15.87 15.69
N THR A 60 11.69 -15.78 16.45
CA THR A 60 10.58 -14.85 16.23
C THR A 60 10.41 -13.89 17.40
N MET A 61 9.78 -12.74 17.15
CA MET A 61 9.59 -11.74 18.21
C MET A 61 8.66 -12.24 19.33
N GLN A 62 7.81 -13.23 19.06
CA GLN A 62 6.95 -13.88 20.05
C GLN A 62 7.72 -14.81 20.99
N ASP A 63 8.94 -15.23 20.64
CA ASP A 63 9.79 -16.12 21.45
C ASP A 63 10.29 -15.44 22.75
N VAL A 64 10.10 -14.12 22.88
CA VAL A 64 10.36 -13.42 24.15
C VAL A 64 9.29 -13.69 25.19
N ILE A 65 8.15 -14.26 24.82
CA ILE A 65 7.05 -14.62 25.73
C ILE A 65 7.31 -16.02 26.32
N PHE A 66 7.08 -16.19 27.62
CA PHE A 66 7.26 -17.48 28.29
C PHE A 66 6.46 -18.60 27.58
N SER A 67 7.20 -19.62 27.12
CA SER A 67 6.69 -20.72 26.31
C SER A 67 5.99 -21.83 27.12
N GLY A 68 6.06 -21.79 28.45
CA GLY A 68 5.57 -22.87 29.34
C GLY A 68 6.66 -23.88 29.69
N THR A 69 6.36 -24.73 30.68
CA THR A 69 7.16 -25.89 31.14
C THR A 69 6.22 -27.08 31.36
N GLU A 70 6.76 -28.27 31.69
CA GLU A 70 5.94 -29.47 31.97
C GLU A 70 4.86 -29.22 33.03
N ASN A 71 5.16 -28.38 34.02
CA ASN A 71 4.27 -28.07 35.14
C ASN A 71 3.59 -26.69 35.03
N ARG A 72 3.93 -25.86 34.03
CA ARG A 72 3.35 -24.50 33.86
C ARG A 72 2.91 -24.21 32.44
N LYS A 73 1.71 -23.67 32.29
CA LYS A 73 1.17 -23.25 31.00
C LYS A 73 1.95 -22.06 30.40
N PRO A 74 2.03 -21.95 29.06
CA PRO A 74 2.53 -20.77 28.38
C PRO A 74 1.75 -19.50 28.75
N LEU A 75 2.43 -18.34 28.77
CA LEU A 75 1.79 -17.05 29.02
C LEU A 75 1.39 -16.36 27.70
N SER A 76 0.35 -15.51 27.76
CA SER A 76 -0.23 -14.83 26.59
C SER A 76 0.49 -13.55 26.18
N TYR A 77 1.24 -12.93 27.10
CA TYR A 77 2.01 -11.72 26.85
C TYR A 77 3.29 -11.68 27.68
N ALA A 78 4.25 -10.90 27.21
CA ALA A 78 5.41 -10.47 27.98
C ALA A 78 5.29 -8.97 28.26
N SER A 79 5.63 -8.54 29.47
CA SER A 79 5.69 -7.15 29.88
C SER A 79 6.99 -6.90 30.62
N VAL A 80 7.70 -5.86 30.21
CA VAL A 80 8.88 -5.39 30.92
C VAL A 80 8.74 -3.88 31.11
N ALA A 81 8.95 -3.41 32.33
CA ALA A 81 8.96 -2.00 32.69
C ALA A 81 10.29 -1.64 33.35
N ILE A 82 10.89 -0.55 32.90
CA ILE A 82 12.07 0.05 33.55
C ILE A 82 11.65 1.37 34.16
N THR A 83 12.05 1.63 35.41
CA THR A 83 11.80 2.89 36.09
C THR A 83 13.14 3.60 36.30
N LEU A 84 13.27 4.78 35.71
CA LEU A 84 14.43 5.64 35.79
C LEU A 84 14.12 6.82 36.70
N ASP A 85 15.03 7.13 37.61
CA ASP A 85 15.05 8.42 38.29
C ASP A 85 15.50 9.50 37.30
N ASN A 86 14.76 10.60 37.17
CA ASN A 86 15.08 11.74 36.32
C ASN A 86 15.13 13.05 37.13
N ALA A 87 15.49 13.00 38.42
CA ALA A 87 15.59 14.20 39.26
C ALA A 87 16.66 15.21 38.76
N ASP A 88 17.60 14.76 37.93
CA ASP A 88 18.59 15.62 37.27
C ASP A 88 18.13 16.15 35.89
N HIS A 89 16.88 15.89 35.49
CA HIS A 89 16.25 16.31 34.22
C HIS A 89 17.13 16.07 32.97
N LYS A 90 17.90 14.98 32.97
CA LYS A 90 18.69 14.57 31.79
C LYS A 90 17.79 14.11 30.65
N LEU A 91 16.62 13.54 30.96
CA LEU A 91 15.59 13.26 29.98
C LEU A 91 14.73 14.52 29.78
N PRO A 92 14.35 14.86 28.53
CA PRO A 92 13.55 16.04 28.21
C PRO A 92 12.05 15.82 28.54
N VAL A 93 11.77 15.43 29.78
CA VAL A 93 10.42 15.20 30.31
C VAL A 93 10.29 15.82 31.69
N ASP A 94 9.12 16.38 31.98
CA ASP A 94 8.87 17.15 33.21
C ASP A 94 8.70 16.27 34.46
N TYR A 95 8.76 14.95 34.32
CA TYR A 95 8.60 13.99 35.42
C TYR A 95 9.95 13.66 36.08
N GLU A 96 9.96 13.66 37.42
CA GLU A 96 11.11 13.24 38.25
C GLU A 96 11.32 11.72 38.22
N GLU A 97 10.30 10.94 37.86
CA GLU A 97 10.39 9.50 37.63
C GLU A 97 9.76 9.14 36.27
N VAL A 98 10.50 8.34 35.50
CA VAL A 98 10.12 7.93 34.15
C VAL A 98 10.10 6.42 34.06
N THR A 99 8.91 5.85 33.94
CA THR A 99 8.68 4.42 33.71
C THR A 99 8.41 4.17 32.23
N VAL A 100 9.32 3.47 31.56
CA VAL A 100 9.14 3.00 30.19
C VAL A 100 8.72 1.54 30.23
N THR A 101 7.54 1.23 29.68
CA THR A 101 7.00 -0.14 29.64
C THR A 101 6.82 -0.58 28.20
N ARG A 102 7.24 -1.82 27.90
CA ARG A 102 6.94 -2.50 26.64
C ARG A 102 6.11 -3.75 26.91
N LYS A 103 4.99 -3.90 26.21
CA LYS A 103 4.14 -5.10 26.24
C LYS A 103 4.08 -5.73 24.86
N LEU A 104 4.13 -7.05 24.80
CA LEU A 104 3.97 -7.80 23.56
C LEU A 104 3.08 -9.01 23.79
N TYR A 105 2.08 -9.13 22.94
CA TYR A 105 1.09 -10.21 22.96
C TYR A 105 1.46 -11.30 21.96
N ARG A 106 1.00 -12.53 22.18
CA ARG A 106 1.16 -13.63 21.20
C ARG A 106 0.50 -13.36 19.85
N SER A 107 -0.41 -12.40 19.75
CA SER A 107 -0.95 -11.90 18.48
C SER A 107 0.10 -11.19 17.60
N GLY A 108 1.24 -10.79 18.17
CA GLY A 108 2.25 -9.96 17.51
C GLY A 108 2.08 -8.46 17.76
N GLU A 109 0.98 -8.04 18.42
CA GLU A 109 0.77 -6.64 18.81
C GLU A 109 1.78 -6.23 19.90
N SER A 110 2.49 -5.12 19.68
CA SER A 110 3.48 -4.54 20.60
C SER A 110 3.06 -3.12 20.99
N GLU A 111 3.07 -2.83 22.28
CA GLU A 111 2.73 -1.52 22.83
C GLU A 111 3.90 -0.94 23.62
N TYR A 112 4.11 0.36 23.46
CA TYR A 112 5.06 1.16 24.22
C TYR A 112 4.31 2.18 25.07
N LEU A 113 4.70 2.29 26.33
CA LEU A 113 4.08 3.16 27.32
C LEU A 113 5.15 3.97 28.04
N ILE A 114 4.96 5.28 28.19
CA ILE A 114 5.74 6.16 29.06
C ILE A 114 4.82 6.61 30.19
N ASN A 115 5.16 6.30 31.44
CA ASN A 115 4.33 6.59 32.62
C ASN A 115 2.86 6.14 32.47
N GLY A 116 2.64 5.03 31.74
CA GLY A 116 1.31 4.48 31.46
C GLY A 116 0.58 5.05 30.24
N ALA A 117 1.09 6.11 29.60
CA ALA A 117 0.52 6.67 28.36
C ALA A 117 1.13 6.03 27.11
N SER A 118 0.30 5.71 26.11
CA SER A 118 0.75 5.10 24.84
C SER A 118 1.62 6.07 24.02
N CYS A 119 2.75 5.59 23.49
CA CYS A 119 3.67 6.38 22.69
C CYS A 119 4.25 5.56 21.52
N ARG A 120 4.91 6.25 20.56
CA ARG A 120 5.58 5.57 19.45
C ARG A 120 7.03 5.24 19.84
N LEU A 121 7.60 4.22 19.19
CA LEU A 121 9.01 3.88 19.36
C LEU A 121 9.95 5.05 19.00
N LYS A 122 9.56 5.91 18.05
CA LYS A 122 10.33 7.10 17.69
C LYS A 122 10.51 8.04 18.90
N ASP A 123 9.46 8.21 19.69
CA ASP A 123 9.43 9.12 20.84
C ASP A 123 10.35 8.59 21.96
N ILE A 124 10.38 7.27 22.17
CA ILE A 124 11.31 6.62 23.11
C ILE A 124 12.77 6.79 22.66
N ASN A 125 13.06 6.55 21.39
CA ASN A 125 14.41 6.72 20.86
C ASN A 125 14.88 8.18 20.95
N GLU A 126 14.00 9.15 20.67
CA GLU A 126 14.31 10.57 20.79
C GLU A 126 14.56 11.00 22.23
N MET A 127 13.79 10.47 23.19
CA MET A 127 13.96 10.74 24.61
C MET A 127 15.33 10.28 25.15
N PHE A 128 15.89 9.21 24.61
CA PHE A 128 17.17 8.63 25.05
C PHE A 128 18.39 9.10 24.25
N TYR A 129 18.25 9.96 23.23
CA TYR A 129 19.41 10.50 22.52
C TYR A 129 20.32 11.30 23.46
N ASP A 130 21.63 11.17 23.24
CA ASP A 130 22.68 11.81 24.03
C ASP A 130 22.80 11.35 25.49
N THR A 131 21.99 10.37 25.93
CA THR A 131 22.04 9.80 27.30
C THR A 131 22.90 8.54 27.42
N GLY A 132 23.25 7.89 26.29
CA GLY A 132 23.94 6.60 26.26
C GLY A 132 23.05 5.38 26.54
N ILE A 133 21.74 5.56 26.76
CA ILE A 133 20.75 4.50 27.08
C ILE A 133 19.94 4.05 25.84
N GLY A 134 20.20 4.59 24.65
CA GLY A 134 19.48 4.22 23.42
C GLY A 134 19.88 2.86 22.82
N LYS A 135 19.17 2.45 21.75
CA LYS A 135 19.45 1.23 20.96
C LYS A 135 20.92 1.10 20.51
N GLU A 136 21.53 2.21 20.13
CA GLU A 136 22.94 2.30 19.69
C GLU A 136 23.89 2.68 20.85
N GLY A 137 23.36 2.78 22.07
CA GLY A 137 24.10 3.16 23.27
C GLY A 137 25.05 2.07 23.78
N TYR A 138 26.03 2.50 24.58
CA TYR A 138 27.06 1.64 25.18
C TYR A 138 26.76 1.24 26.62
N SER A 139 25.55 1.49 27.11
CA SER A 139 25.10 1.14 28.48
C SER A 139 24.80 -0.35 28.68
N ILE A 140 24.59 -1.15 27.63
CA ILE A 140 24.32 -2.59 27.75
C ILE A 140 25.36 -3.40 26.99
N ILE A 141 26.34 -3.90 27.72
CA ILE A 141 27.50 -4.61 27.17
C ILE A 141 27.32 -6.10 27.43
N GLY A 142 27.27 -6.88 26.36
CA GLY A 142 27.30 -8.35 26.43
C GLY A 142 28.21 -8.90 25.35
N GLN A 143 28.43 -10.22 25.36
CA GLN A 143 29.38 -10.89 24.45
C GLN A 143 29.18 -10.51 22.96
N GLY A 144 27.93 -10.46 22.48
CA GLY A 144 27.65 -10.08 21.08
C GLY A 144 27.97 -8.62 20.71
N GLN A 145 27.92 -7.69 21.67
CA GLN A 145 28.29 -6.28 21.43
C GLN A 145 29.81 -6.13 21.41
N ILE A 146 30.51 -6.88 22.27
CA ILE A 146 31.97 -6.99 22.25
C ILE A 146 32.40 -7.55 20.89
N ASP A 147 31.76 -8.62 20.42
CA ASP A 147 32.04 -9.17 19.08
C ASP A 147 31.70 -8.18 17.95
N LYS A 148 30.61 -7.40 18.02
CA LYS A 148 30.30 -6.36 17.02
C LYS A 148 31.39 -5.30 16.97
N ILE A 149 31.89 -4.84 18.12
CA ILE A 149 32.98 -3.86 18.19
C ILE A 149 34.29 -4.47 17.65
N LEU A 150 34.54 -5.75 17.92
CA LEU A 150 35.76 -6.45 17.53
C LEU A 150 35.80 -6.84 16.04
N SER A 151 34.69 -7.34 15.51
CA SER A 151 34.59 -7.95 14.17
C SER A 151 33.87 -7.08 13.14
N GLY A 152 33.18 -6.02 13.57
CA GLY A 152 32.51 -5.07 12.69
C GLY A 152 33.47 -4.30 11.80
N LYS A 153 32.96 -3.79 10.68
CA LYS A 153 33.75 -2.98 9.76
C LYS A 153 34.12 -1.64 10.40
N PRO A 154 35.23 -0.99 9.98
CA PRO A 154 35.64 0.32 10.52
C PRO A 154 34.53 1.38 10.52
N GLU A 155 33.62 1.34 9.55
CA GLU A 155 32.48 2.27 9.42
C GLU A 155 31.36 1.93 10.42
N GLU A 156 31.10 0.65 10.68
CA GLU A 156 30.09 0.21 11.67
C GLU A 156 30.52 0.54 13.11
N ARG A 157 31.83 0.53 13.39
CA ARG A 157 32.35 0.95 14.70
C ARG A 157 32.08 2.42 14.98
N ARG A 158 31.95 3.24 13.92
CA ARG A 158 31.77 4.68 14.01
C ARG A 158 30.49 5.08 14.75
N GLU A 159 29.41 4.32 14.62
CA GLU A 159 28.13 4.56 15.31
C GLU A 159 28.33 4.78 16.83
N LEU A 160 29.20 3.96 17.44
CA LEU A 160 29.55 4.04 18.86
C LEU A 160 30.23 5.37 19.23
N PHE A 161 31.11 5.85 18.36
CA PHE A 161 31.86 7.09 18.57
C PHE A 161 31.01 8.32 18.25
N ASP A 162 30.11 8.24 17.27
CA ASP A 162 29.14 9.30 16.96
C ASP A 162 28.19 9.55 18.16
N GLU A 163 27.73 8.49 18.83
CA GLU A 163 26.90 8.56 20.05
C GLU A 163 27.70 9.08 21.26
N ALA A 164 28.94 8.59 21.43
CA ALA A 164 29.86 9.07 22.47
C ALA A 164 30.19 10.56 22.29
N ALA A 165 30.41 11.01 21.05
CA ALA A 165 30.66 12.40 20.72
C ALA A 165 29.39 13.26 20.84
N GLY A 166 28.19 12.66 20.88
CA GLY A 166 26.91 13.38 20.95
C GLY A 166 26.55 14.11 19.67
N ILE A 167 26.95 13.56 18.51
CA ILE A 167 26.68 14.17 17.19
C ILE A 167 25.48 13.54 16.48
N VAL A 168 24.92 12.44 17.00
CA VAL A 168 23.80 11.70 16.37
C VAL A 168 22.57 12.60 16.15
N LYS A 169 22.23 13.43 17.13
CA LYS A 169 21.13 14.40 17.04
C LYS A 169 21.36 15.43 15.92
N PHE A 170 22.59 15.95 15.82
CA PHE A 170 22.98 16.91 14.79
C PHE A 170 22.99 16.28 13.40
N LYS A 171 23.51 15.04 13.27
CA LYS A 171 23.55 14.27 12.01
C LYS A 171 22.15 14.00 11.46
N ARG A 172 21.19 13.64 12.32
CA ARG A 172 19.78 13.49 11.93
C ARG A 172 19.13 14.81 11.52
N ARG A 173 19.38 15.90 12.24
CA ARG A 173 18.87 17.24 11.88
C ARG A 173 19.44 17.70 10.54
N LYS A 174 20.74 17.50 10.29
CA LYS A 174 21.37 17.76 9.00
C LYS A 174 20.66 17.01 7.87
N ASN A 175 20.46 15.70 8.01
CA ASN A 175 19.81 14.90 6.96
C ASN A 175 18.39 15.39 6.63
N LEU A 176 17.64 15.84 7.64
CA LEU A 176 16.33 16.47 7.42
C LEU A 176 16.43 17.82 6.71
N SER A 177 17.41 18.66 7.08
CA SER A 177 17.65 19.95 6.41
C SER A 177 18.13 19.78 4.96
N VAL A 178 18.98 18.78 4.69
CA VAL A 178 19.43 18.43 3.32
C VAL A 178 18.25 18.03 2.45
N LYS A 179 17.34 17.20 2.97
CA LYS A 179 16.14 16.82 2.24
C LYS A 179 15.24 18.02 1.92
N LYS A 180 15.08 18.97 2.87
CA LYS A 180 14.33 20.22 2.62
C LYS A 180 15.02 21.12 1.59
N LEU A 181 16.36 21.19 1.62
CA LEU A 181 17.14 21.96 0.64
C LEU A 181 16.94 21.42 -0.79
N GLU A 182 16.90 20.10 -0.97
CA GLU A 182 16.61 19.48 -2.28
C GLU A 182 15.21 19.84 -2.80
N GLU A 183 14.21 19.87 -1.92
CA GLU A 183 12.85 20.29 -2.27
C GLU A 183 12.80 21.77 -2.71
N GLU A 184 13.47 22.68 -1.99
CA GLU A 184 13.51 24.12 -2.36
C GLU A 184 14.29 24.39 -3.66
N ARG A 185 15.39 23.66 -3.93
CA ARG A 185 16.14 23.78 -5.19
C ARG A 185 15.32 23.41 -6.42
N MET A 186 14.46 22.40 -6.31
CA MET A 186 13.54 22.04 -7.39
C MET A 186 12.53 23.16 -7.67
N ASN A 187 12.02 23.83 -6.63
CA ASN A 187 11.12 24.97 -6.76
C ASN A 187 11.82 26.18 -7.41
N LEU A 188 13.04 26.49 -6.98
CA LEU A 188 13.84 27.62 -7.50
C LEU A 188 14.15 27.47 -8.98
N THR A 189 14.50 26.26 -9.43
CA THR A 189 14.77 25.96 -10.84
C THR A 189 13.57 26.35 -11.72
N ARG A 190 12.35 26.02 -11.28
CA ARG A 190 11.11 26.34 -12.00
C ARG A 190 10.81 27.84 -12.06
N VAL A 191 11.09 28.59 -11.00
CA VAL A 191 10.86 30.05 -10.96
C VAL A 191 11.88 30.77 -11.84
N ASN A 192 13.13 30.30 -11.86
CA ASN A 192 14.22 30.88 -12.66
C ASN A 192 13.93 30.77 -14.18
N ASP A 193 13.39 29.63 -14.64
CA ASP A 193 12.99 29.45 -16.04
C ASP A 193 11.96 30.50 -16.49
N ILE A 194 10.98 30.81 -15.63
CA ILE A 194 9.93 31.81 -15.90
C ILE A 194 10.52 33.23 -15.90
N LEU A 195 11.44 33.54 -15.00
CA LEU A 195 12.09 34.86 -14.94
C LEU A 195 12.97 35.14 -16.16
N GLN A 196 13.74 34.15 -16.63
CA GLN A 196 14.58 34.30 -17.83
C GLN A 196 13.77 34.56 -19.10
N GLU A 197 12.56 34.03 -19.19
CA GLU A 197 11.66 34.30 -20.30
C GLU A 197 11.14 35.75 -20.29
N LEU A 198 10.75 36.26 -19.11
CA LEU A 198 10.23 37.62 -18.94
C LEU A 198 11.32 38.69 -19.12
N GLU A 199 12.55 38.46 -18.65
CA GLU A 199 13.66 39.41 -18.78
C GLU A 199 14.04 39.68 -20.24
N LYS A 200 13.98 38.65 -21.10
CA LYS A 200 14.23 38.79 -22.55
C LYS A 200 13.25 39.73 -23.24
N GLN A 201 12.04 39.91 -22.70
CA GLN A 201 11.00 40.75 -23.29
C GLN A 201 11.11 42.23 -22.87
N LEU A 202 11.68 42.53 -21.69
CA LEU A 202 11.62 43.84 -21.04
C LEU A 202 12.51 44.92 -21.71
N GLY A 203 13.77 44.57 -22.00
CA GLY A 203 14.74 45.52 -22.57
C GLY A 203 14.39 46.07 -23.97
N PRO A 204 13.88 45.24 -24.91
CA PRO A 204 13.41 45.73 -26.20
C PRO A 204 12.22 46.70 -26.12
N LEU A 205 11.31 46.49 -25.17
CA LEU A 205 10.09 47.29 -25.00
C LEU A 205 10.38 48.72 -24.50
N GLU A 206 11.39 48.91 -23.64
CA GLU A 206 11.78 50.22 -23.12
C GLU A 206 12.27 51.18 -24.23
N LYS A 207 13.16 50.71 -25.11
CA LYS A 207 13.71 51.50 -26.22
C LYS A 207 12.66 51.86 -27.27
N GLN A 208 11.65 51.01 -27.43
CA GLN A 208 10.54 51.26 -28.36
C GLN A 208 9.61 52.38 -27.87
N SER A 209 9.45 52.54 -26.55
CA SER A 209 8.62 53.59 -25.95
C SER A 209 9.16 55.01 -26.17
N GLU A 210 10.49 55.20 -26.12
CA GLU A 210 11.11 56.53 -26.32
C GLU A 210 11.07 56.98 -27.79
N THR A 211 11.36 56.08 -28.72
CA THR A 211 11.32 56.34 -30.17
C THR A 211 9.91 56.69 -30.68
N ALA A 212 8.86 56.23 -29.99
CA ALA A 212 7.46 56.57 -30.24
C ALA A 212 7.10 58.04 -30.11
N LYS A 213 7.78 58.77 -29.22
CA LYS A 213 7.43 60.17 -28.93
C LYS A 213 7.97 61.14 -29.98
N GLU A 214 9.14 60.89 -30.56
CA GLU A 214 9.75 61.77 -31.58
C GLU A 214 9.10 61.64 -32.96
N TYR A 215 8.64 60.44 -33.33
CA TYR A 215 7.98 60.14 -34.60
C TYR A 215 6.73 61.01 -34.85
N LEU A 216 5.91 61.24 -33.82
CA LEU A 216 4.64 61.95 -33.96
C LEU A 216 4.80 63.42 -34.40
N LYS A 217 5.91 64.08 -34.04
CA LYS A 217 6.13 65.50 -34.37
C LYS A 217 6.50 65.74 -35.85
N LYS A 218 7.29 64.85 -36.45
CA LYS A 218 7.74 64.97 -37.85
C LYS A 218 6.65 64.61 -38.87
N LYS A 219 5.63 63.84 -38.44
CA LYS A 219 4.52 63.38 -39.29
C LYS A 219 3.60 64.50 -39.77
N GLU A 220 3.46 65.59 -39.01
CA GLU A 220 2.58 66.72 -39.42
C GLU A 220 3.16 67.57 -40.57
N GLU A 221 4.46 67.81 -40.62
CA GLU A 221 5.07 68.64 -41.68
C GLU A 221 5.04 67.95 -43.06
N LEU A 222 5.09 66.61 -43.09
CA LEU A 222 5.01 65.80 -44.31
C LEU A 222 3.65 65.90 -45.01
N LYS A 223 2.58 66.16 -44.23
CA LYS A 223 1.17 66.21 -44.70
C LYS A 223 0.93 67.22 -45.80
N THR A 224 1.54 68.39 -45.70
CA THR A 224 1.25 69.53 -46.60
C THR A 224 1.79 69.32 -48.01
N TYR A 225 2.96 68.70 -48.16
CA TYR A 225 3.58 68.47 -49.47
C TYR A 225 2.98 67.29 -50.23
N ASP A 226 2.58 66.23 -49.53
CA ASP A 226 1.99 65.02 -50.13
C ASP A 226 0.67 65.34 -50.86
N ILE A 227 -0.18 66.22 -50.32
CA ILE A 227 -1.51 66.57 -50.87
C ILE A 227 -1.42 67.16 -52.29
N ASN A 228 -0.43 68.01 -52.56
CA ASN A 228 -0.31 68.69 -53.87
C ASN A 228 0.30 67.78 -54.96
N MET A 229 1.16 66.82 -54.59
CA MET A 229 1.72 65.82 -55.52
C MET A 229 0.64 64.83 -55.99
N PHE A 230 -0.23 64.39 -55.08
CA PHE A 230 -1.30 63.44 -55.34
C PHE A 230 -2.22 63.86 -56.50
N LEU A 231 -2.62 65.13 -56.55
CA LEU A 231 -3.57 65.62 -57.55
C LEU A 231 -3.06 65.52 -59.00
N LEU A 232 -1.75 65.59 -59.23
CA LEU A 232 -1.14 65.57 -60.56
C LEU A 232 -0.87 64.14 -61.08
N GLU A 233 -0.59 63.18 -60.20
CA GLU A 233 -0.30 61.80 -60.62
C GLU A 233 -1.58 61.02 -60.98
N GLU A 234 -2.70 61.32 -60.31
CA GLU A 234 -3.95 60.59 -60.48
C GLU A 234 -4.59 60.78 -61.88
N GLU A 235 -4.32 61.92 -62.53
CA GLU A 235 -4.80 62.19 -63.89
C GLU A 235 -4.13 61.27 -64.92
N ARG A 236 -2.85 60.94 -64.74
CA ARG A 236 -2.06 60.11 -65.67
C ARG A 236 -2.42 58.63 -65.61
N ILE A 237 -2.75 58.10 -64.43
CA ILE A 237 -3.04 56.68 -64.21
C ILE A 237 -4.35 56.26 -64.90
N ARG A 238 -5.33 57.17 -64.95
CA ARG A 238 -6.66 56.92 -65.51
C ARG A 238 -6.64 56.59 -67.01
N ASP A 239 -5.67 57.11 -67.76
CA ASP A 239 -5.54 56.84 -69.20
C ASP A 239 -4.94 55.46 -69.50
N CYS A 240 -3.94 55.01 -68.72
CA CYS A 240 -3.31 53.69 -68.90
C CYS A 240 -4.27 52.53 -68.62
N LEU A 241 -5.21 52.70 -67.68
CA LEU A 241 -6.19 51.68 -67.32
C LEU A 241 -7.10 51.25 -68.47
N LYS A 242 -7.51 52.19 -69.32
CA LYS A 242 -8.42 51.92 -70.44
C LYS A 242 -7.81 51.00 -71.50
N GLU A 243 -6.49 51.04 -71.69
CA GLU A 243 -5.83 50.25 -72.73
C GLU A 243 -5.65 48.78 -72.31
N THR A 244 -5.20 48.53 -71.08
CA THR A 244 -4.96 47.18 -70.57
C THR A 244 -6.25 46.35 -70.46
N GLN A 245 -7.38 47.00 -70.15
CA GLN A 245 -8.65 46.33 -69.98
C GLN A 245 -9.16 45.64 -71.27
N LYS A 246 -8.88 46.19 -72.46
CA LYS A 246 -9.27 45.57 -73.74
C LYS A 246 -8.49 44.29 -74.06
N LYS A 247 -7.21 44.21 -73.65
CA LYS A 247 -6.35 43.03 -73.93
C LYS A 247 -6.74 41.83 -73.05
N LEU A 248 -7.16 42.10 -71.81
CA LEU A 248 -7.60 41.08 -70.86
C LEU A 248 -8.83 40.30 -71.35
N GLU A 249 -9.80 41.01 -71.93
CA GLU A 249 -11.09 40.44 -72.34
C GLU A 249 -10.96 39.35 -73.42
N ILE A 250 -9.95 39.46 -74.29
CA ILE A 250 -9.68 38.49 -75.36
C ILE A 250 -9.09 37.20 -74.77
N ALA A 251 -8.08 37.30 -73.91
CA ALA A 251 -7.40 36.14 -73.33
C ALA A 251 -8.31 35.34 -72.38
N SER A 252 -9.26 35.99 -71.69
CA SER A 252 -10.21 35.31 -70.80
C SER A 252 -11.17 34.38 -71.52
N LEU A 253 -11.52 34.66 -72.77
CA LEU A 253 -12.45 33.82 -73.55
C LEU A 253 -11.80 32.49 -73.97
N GLU A 254 -10.52 32.50 -74.37
CA GLU A 254 -9.80 31.26 -74.73
C GLU A 254 -9.51 30.36 -73.53
N LEU A 255 -9.30 30.95 -72.34
CA LEU A 255 -9.13 30.21 -71.09
C LEU A 255 -10.41 29.46 -70.68
N GLU A 256 -11.59 30.05 -70.93
CA GLU A 256 -12.88 29.47 -70.57
C GLU A 256 -13.18 28.20 -71.39
N GLU A 257 -12.87 28.20 -72.68
CA GLU A 257 -13.04 27.03 -73.56
C GLU A 257 -12.13 25.84 -73.16
N SER A 258 -10.87 26.13 -72.79
CA SER A 258 -9.92 25.09 -72.34
C SER A 258 -10.33 24.48 -70.99
N ASN A 259 -10.84 25.27 -70.05
CA ASN A 259 -11.31 24.78 -68.75
C ASN A 259 -12.49 23.81 -68.87
N ILE A 260 -13.43 24.07 -69.79
CA ILE A 260 -14.58 23.16 -70.04
C ILE A 260 -14.10 21.76 -70.48
N SER A 261 -13.04 21.70 -71.28
CA SER A 261 -12.47 20.43 -71.74
C SER A 261 -11.71 19.67 -70.63
N TYR A 262 -11.06 20.40 -69.72
CA TYR A 262 -10.39 19.83 -68.55
C TYR A 262 -11.39 19.26 -67.53
N ASP A 263 -12.50 19.95 -67.27
CA ASP A 263 -13.53 19.49 -66.34
C ASP A 263 -14.17 18.16 -66.77
N LYS A 264 -14.43 17.97 -68.08
CA LYS A 264 -14.90 16.69 -68.60
C LYS A 264 -13.91 15.54 -68.33
N MET A 265 -12.63 15.77 -68.62
CA MET A 265 -11.59 14.75 -68.39
C MET A 265 -11.38 14.46 -66.89
N LYS A 266 -11.55 15.48 -66.04
CA LYS A 266 -11.48 15.35 -64.58
C LYS A 266 -12.60 14.46 -64.04
N THR A 267 -13.84 14.62 -64.53
CA THR A 267 -14.95 13.76 -64.08
C THR A 267 -14.76 12.28 -64.44
N GLU A 268 -14.17 11.97 -65.59
CA GLU A 268 -13.84 10.59 -65.98
C GLU A 268 -12.69 9.99 -65.15
N TYR A 269 -11.74 10.83 -64.73
CA TYR A 269 -10.64 10.44 -63.84
C TYR A 269 -11.13 10.13 -62.41
N GLU A 270 -11.97 11.00 -61.85
CA GLU A 270 -12.53 10.85 -60.50
C GLU A 270 -13.37 9.57 -60.37
N ALA A 271 -14.13 9.20 -61.40
CA ALA A 271 -14.89 7.95 -61.41
C ALA A 271 -14.00 6.69 -61.33
N ILE A 272 -12.86 6.70 -62.00
CA ILE A 272 -11.90 5.58 -61.96
C ILE A 272 -11.13 5.54 -60.63
N GLU A 273 -10.86 6.70 -60.03
CA GLU A 273 -10.19 6.81 -58.72
C GLU A 273 -11.09 6.26 -57.60
N GLU A 274 -12.39 6.58 -57.62
CA GLU A 274 -13.36 6.02 -56.67
C GLU A 274 -13.49 4.49 -56.79
N GLU A 275 -13.50 3.94 -58.00
CA GLU A 275 -13.52 2.47 -58.20
C GLU A 275 -12.24 1.80 -57.64
N VAL A 276 -11.08 2.46 -57.71
CA VAL A 276 -9.84 1.95 -57.14
C VAL A 276 -9.85 2.04 -55.61
N GLU A 277 -10.33 3.13 -55.04
CA GLU A 277 -10.46 3.31 -53.58
C GLU A 277 -11.44 2.30 -52.96
N GLU A 278 -12.57 2.02 -53.60
CA GLU A 278 -13.52 0.99 -53.13
C GLU A 278 -12.89 -0.41 -53.09
N ILE A 279 -12.10 -0.76 -54.12
CA ILE A 279 -11.39 -2.05 -54.17
C ILE A 279 -10.26 -2.11 -53.14
N ASP A 280 -9.49 -1.04 -52.95
CA ASP A 280 -8.43 -0.99 -51.92
C ASP A 280 -9.03 -1.09 -50.50
N LEU A 281 -10.18 -0.45 -50.24
CA LEU A 281 -10.91 -0.59 -48.97
C LEU A 281 -11.41 -2.03 -48.76
N ALA A 282 -11.91 -2.69 -49.80
CA ALA A 282 -12.32 -4.10 -49.74
C ALA A 282 -11.13 -5.02 -49.45
N ILE A 283 -9.97 -4.77 -50.06
CA ILE A 283 -8.73 -5.52 -49.80
C ILE A 283 -8.24 -5.30 -48.36
N GLU A 284 -8.28 -4.05 -47.87
CA GLU A 284 -7.83 -3.71 -46.51
C GLU A 284 -8.73 -4.33 -45.44
N THR A 285 -10.06 -4.28 -45.64
CA THR A 285 -11.03 -4.92 -44.73
C THR A 285 -10.88 -6.45 -44.71
N ALA A 286 -10.68 -7.09 -45.86
CA ALA A 286 -10.41 -8.53 -45.93
C ALA A 286 -9.06 -8.91 -45.28
N LYS A 287 -8.00 -8.11 -45.47
CA LYS A 287 -6.70 -8.31 -44.79
C LYS A 287 -6.77 -8.11 -43.28
N ASN A 288 -7.55 -7.14 -42.80
CA ASN A 288 -7.75 -6.92 -41.37
C ASN A 288 -8.48 -8.10 -40.74
N ARG A 289 -9.53 -8.63 -41.39
CA ARG A 289 -10.21 -9.86 -40.96
C ARG A 289 -9.26 -11.05 -40.91
N LEU A 290 -8.38 -11.21 -41.91
CA LEU A 290 -7.36 -12.26 -41.94
C LEU A 290 -6.34 -12.14 -40.80
N ASN A 291 -5.97 -10.91 -40.42
CA ASN A 291 -5.05 -10.65 -39.31
C ASN A 291 -5.72 -10.92 -37.95
N GLU A 292 -6.98 -10.51 -37.77
CA GLU A 292 -7.75 -10.76 -36.55
C GLU A 292 -7.95 -12.25 -36.31
N THR A 293 -8.30 -13.02 -37.34
CA THR A 293 -8.44 -14.48 -37.24
C THR A 293 -7.09 -15.17 -36.99
N ASN A 294 -5.98 -14.66 -37.55
CA ASN A 294 -4.63 -15.17 -37.29
C ASN A 294 -4.20 -14.95 -35.83
N LEU A 295 -4.48 -13.76 -35.30
CA LEU A 295 -4.20 -13.42 -33.91
C LEU A 295 -4.99 -14.33 -32.96
N LEU A 296 -6.28 -14.54 -33.25
CA LEU A 296 -7.14 -15.43 -32.47
C LEU A 296 -6.60 -16.87 -32.48
N LYS A 297 -6.19 -17.38 -33.64
CA LYS A 297 -5.58 -18.71 -33.77
C LYS A 297 -4.30 -18.84 -32.93
N GLN A 298 -3.39 -17.85 -33.01
CA GLN A 298 -2.16 -17.85 -32.21
C GLN A 298 -2.44 -17.78 -30.70
N GLN A 299 -3.45 -17.02 -30.27
CA GLN A 299 -3.86 -16.96 -28.87
C GLN A 299 -4.39 -18.32 -28.37
N LEU A 300 -5.25 -18.98 -29.16
CA LEU A 300 -5.79 -20.30 -28.83
C LEU A 300 -4.68 -21.38 -28.81
N GLU A 301 -3.73 -21.34 -29.75
CA GLU A 301 -2.55 -22.24 -29.75
C GLU A 301 -1.64 -21.99 -28.53
N GLY A 302 -1.47 -20.72 -28.14
CA GLY A 302 -0.76 -20.35 -26.91
C GLY A 302 -1.43 -20.91 -25.65
N GLN A 303 -2.76 -20.80 -25.55
CA GLN A 303 -3.53 -21.36 -24.44
C GLN A 303 -3.42 -22.89 -24.37
N ILE A 304 -3.46 -23.58 -25.51
CA ILE A 304 -3.26 -25.03 -25.59
C ILE A 304 -1.88 -25.43 -25.07
N ASN A 305 -0.82 -24.67 -25.40
CA ASN A 305 0.53 -24.97 -24.93
C ASN A 305 0.68 -24.75 -23.42
N VAL A 306 0.06 -23.71 -22.85
CA VAL A 306 0.03 -23.49 -21.39
C VAL A 306 -0.71 -24.65 -20.69
N LEU A 307 -1.86 -25.06 -21.21
CA LEU A 307 -2.62 -26.19 -20.65
C LEU A 307 -1.83 -27.51 -20.71
N ARG A 308 -1.07 -27.74 -21.79
CA ARG A 308 -0.17 -28.90 -21.91
C ARG A 308 0.94 -28.92 -20.86
N GLU A 309 1.56 -27.78 -20.60
CA GLU A 309 2.61 -27.67 -19.58
C GLU A 309 2.05 -27.89 -18.17
N GLN A 310 0.85 -27.39 -17.92
CA GLN A 310 0.12 -27.64 -16.67
C GLN A 310 -0.26 -29.12 -16.50
N ILE A 311 -0.69 -29.80 -17.57
CA ILE A 311 -0.94 -31.25 -17.55
C ILE A 311 0.35 -32.02 -17.26
N ASN A 312 1.48 -31.62 -17.87
CA ASN A 312 2.77 -32.27 -17.62
C ASN A 312 3.20 -32.14 -16.15
N THR A 313 3.03 -30.95 -15.58
CA THR A 313 3.28 -30.70 -14.14
C THR A 313 2.37 -31.54 -13.25
N ALA A 314 1.08 -31.63 -13.56
CA ALA A 314 0.12 -32.45 -12.83
C ALA A 314 0.46 -33.95 -12.91
N ARG A 315 0.92 -34.43 -14.07
CA ARG A 315 1.39 -35.83 -14.24
C ARG A 315 2.66 -36.14 -13.44
N MET A 316 3.60 -35.20 -13.37
CA MET A 316 4.79 -35.36 -12.51
C MET A 316 4.42 -35.43 -11.03
N ASN A 317 3.43 -34.64 -10.60
CA ASN A 317 2.91 -34.70 -9.23
C ASN A 317 2.19 -36.02 -8.95
N ASP A 318 1.36 -36.51 -9.88
CA ASP A 318 0.68 -37.81 -9.79
C ASP A 318 1.69 -38.97 -9.64
N GLU A 319 2.76 -38.97 -10.44
CA GLU A 319 3.85 -39.95 -10.33
C GLU A 319 4.62 -39.85 -9.00
N HIS A 320 4.81 -38.63 -8.48
CA HIS A 320 5.42 -38.41 -7.17
C HIS A 320 4.53 -38.93 -6.03
N TYR A 321 3.22 -38.69 -6.10
CA TYR A 321 2.26 -39.21 -5.13
C TYR A 321 2.23 -40.75 -5.16
N ASP A 322 2.29 -41.37 -6.34
CA ASP A 322 2.36 -42.83 -6.48
C ASP A 322 3.61 -43.43 -5.85
N ASN A 323 4.77 -42.82 -6.07
CA ASN A 323 6.02 -43.25 -5.44
C ASN A 323 5.98 -43.11 -3.91
N ARG A 324 5.37 -42.03 -3.40
CA ARG A 324 5.21 -41.83 -1.95
C ARG A 324 4.22 -42.82 -1.34
N LEU A 325 3.09 -43.08 -1.99
CA LEU A 325 2.10 -44.08 -1.58
C LEU A 325 2.74 -45.47 -1.44
N ASN A 326 3.53 -45.89 -2.44
CA ASN A 326 4.24 -47.17 -2.39
C ASN A 326 5.26 -47.23 -1.24
N THR A 327 5.95 -46.12 -0.96
CA THR A 327 6.93 -46.03 0.13
C THR A 327 6.24 -46.14 1.49
N VAL A 328 5.19 -45.35 1.73
CA VAL A 328 4.42 -45.35 2.99
C VAL A 328 3.74 -46.70 3.21
N GLN A 329 3.22 -47.33 2.15
CA GLN A 329 2.63 -48.67 2.23
C GLN A 329 3.66 -49.73 2.65
N SER A 330 4.91 -49.61 2.17
CA SER A 330 6.00 -50.50 2.58
C SER A 330 6.41 -50.28 4.05
N GLU A 331 6.42 -49.04 4.51
CA GLU A 331 6.72 -48.67 5.91
C GLU A 331 5.63 -49.20 6.86
N ILE A 332 4.35 -49.10 6.49
CA ILE A 332 3.23 -49.68 7.24
C ILE A 332 3.38 -51.20 7.37
N ASN A 333 3.74 -51.89 6.28
CA ASN A 333 3.92 -53.34 6.30
C ASN A 333 5.07 -53.75 7.23
N MET A 334 6.20 -53.04 7.16
CA MET A 334 7.34 -53.27 8.04
C MET A 334 7.00 -53.04 9.52
N ARG A 335 6.21 -52.00 9.83
CA ARG A 335 5.72 -51.73 11.20
C ARG A 335 4.73 -52.78 11.69
N LYS A 336 3.87 -53.31 10.82
CA LYS A 336 2.96 -54.42 11.16
C LYS A 336 3.72 -55.70 11.48
N GLU A 337 4.80 -56.01 10.74
CA GLU A 337 5.67 -57.14 11.06
C GLU A 337 6.38 -56.97 12.41
N GLN A 338 6.91 -55.78 12.70
CA GLN A 338 7.52 -55.46 14.00
C GLN A 338 6.51 -55.56 15.16
N LYS A 339 5.27 -55.11 14.94
CA LYS A 339 4.19 -55.28 15.92
C LYS A 339 3.91 -56.76 16.19
N ALA A 340 3.82 -57.58 15.14
CA ALA A 340 3.58 -59.01 15.29
C ALA A 340 4.69 -59.71 16.10
N SER A 341 5.97 -59.35 15.88
CA SER A 341 7.07 -59.90 16.69
C SER A 341 6.98 -59.51 18.17
N PHE A 342 6.61 -58.26 18.48
CA PHE A 342 6.45 -57.82 19.87
C PHE A 342 5.21 -58.40 20.54
N GLU A 343 4.12 -58.65 19.80
CA GLU A 343 2.95 -59.35 20.32
C GLU A 343 3.26 -60.81 20.66
N GLU A 344 4.10 -61.48 19.86
CA GLU A 344 4.58 -62.83 20.15
C GLU A 344 5.52 -62.86 21.38
N GLU A 345 6.42 -61.89 21.50
CA GLU A 345 7.23 -61.69 22.72
C GLU A 345 6.37 -61.42 23.96
N LYS A 346 5.35 -60.56 23.85
CA LYS A 346 4.41 -60.27 24.94
C LYS A 346 3.65 -61.52 25.37
N LYS A 347 3.23 -62.37 24.43
CA LYS A 347 2.54 -63.62 24.72
C LYS A 347 3.46 -64.57 25.51
N ASN A 348 4.69 -64.76 25.06
CA ASN A 348 5.69 -65.57 25.75
C ASN A 348 6.04 -65.01 27.15
N LEU A 349 6.16 -63.68 27.29
CA LEU A 349 6.40 -63.04 28.59
C LEU A 349 5.20 -63.17 29.53
N SER A 350 3.97 -63.07 29.02
CA SER A 350 2.76 -63.22 29.83
C SER A 350 2.60 -64.63 30.39
N GLU A 351 3.02 -65.66 29.65
CA GLU A 351 3.05 -67.05 30.14
C GLU A 351 4.10 -67.22 31.25
N LYS A 352 5.32 -66.72 31.04
CA LYS A 352 6.38 -66.74 32.07
C LYS A 352 6.03 -65.94 33.32
N LEU A 353 5.37 -64.79 33.16
CA LEU A 353 4.90 -63.96 34.27
C LEU A 353 3.80 -64.66 35.07
N ARG A 354 2.92 -65.40 34.39
CA ARG A 354 1.92 -66.25 35.05
C ARG A 354 2.61 -67.36 35.87
N GLU A 355 3.61 -68.03 35.31
CA GLU A 355 4.39 -69.05 36.02
C GLU A 355 5.15 -68.47 37.23
N ALA A 356 5.81 -67.32 37.07
CA ALA A 356 6.51 -66.63 38.15
C ALA A 356 5.55 -66.15 39.25
N SER A 357 4.36 -65.67 38.89
CA SER A 357 3.32 -65.27 39.86
C SER A 357 2.77 -66.45 40.66
N GLN A 358 2.63 -67.61 40.03
CA GLN A 358 2.23 -68.84 40.71
C GLN A 358 3.34 -69.34 41.63
N ALA A 359 4.61 -69.24 41.22
CA ALA A 359 5.74 -69.58 42.08
C ALA A 359 5.85 -68.65 43.30
N ASP A 360 5.74 -67.34 43.10
CA ASP A 360 5.77 -66.33 44.18
C ASP A 360 4.63 -66.51 45.18
N THR A 361 3.41 -66.81 44.70
CA THR A 361 2.26 -67.08 45.59
C THR A 361 2.41 -68.37 46.38
N VAL A 362 3.04 -69.41 45.83
CA VAL A 362 3.33 -70.66 46.55
C VAL A 362 4.42 -70.46 47.61
N VAL A 363 5.47 -69.69 47.29
CA VAL A 363 6.56 -69.38 48.24
C VAL A 363 6.05 -68.47 49.37
N LYS A 364 5.26 -67.44 49.04
CA LYS A 364 4.60 -66.58 50.04
C LYS A 364 3.66 -67.36 50.95
N LYS A 365 2.90 -68.33 50.42
CA LYS A 365 2.07 -69.20 51.27
C LYS A 365 2.90 -70.05 52.23
N ARG A 366 4.02 -70.63 51.77
CA ARG A 366 4.92 -71.40 52.66
C ARG A 366 5.59 -70.52 53.71
N LEU A 367 5.96 -69.30 53.35
CA LEU A 367 6.48 -68.29 54.29
C LEU A 367 5.42 -67.95 55.34
N ILE A 368 4.19 -67.69 54.91
CA ILE A 368 3.06 -67.42 55.79
C ILE A 368 2.80 -68.62 56.70
N ASP A 369 2.76 -69.85 56.18
CA ASP A 369 2.54 -71.05 56.99
C ASP A 369 3.63 -71.24 58.08
N VAL A 370 4.91 -71.04 57.75
CA VAL A 370 6.03 -71.09 58.71
C VAL A 370 5.96 -69.93 59.71
N GLN A 371 5.61 -68.73 59.26
CA GLN A 371 5.39 -67.58 60.14
C GLN A 371 4.17 -67.76 61.05
N THR A 372 3.16 -68.51 60.59
CA THR A 372 1.97 -68.84 61.39
C THR A 372 2.32 -69.87 62.45
N GLN A 373 3.17 -70.87 62.14
CA GLN A 373 3.67 -71.86 63.10
C GLN A 373 4.62 -71.23 64.14
N ILE A 374 5.50 -70.33 63.70
CA ILE A 374 6.31 -69.51 64.61
C ILE A 374 5.41 -68.62 65.43
N ALA A 375 4.43 -67.94 64.85
CA ALA A 375 3.49 -67.11 65.60
C ALA A 375 2.72 -67.95 66.62
N GLU A 376 2.20 -69.13 66.28
CA GLU A 376 1.51 -70.05 67.19
C GLU A 376 2.42 -70.53 68.33
N HIS A 377 3.66 -70.93 68.05
CA HIS A 377 4.60 -71.36 69.08
C HIS A 377 5.19 -70.20 69.91
N THR A 378 5.37 -69.02 69.32
CA THR A 378 5.81 -67.81 70.05
C THR A 378 4.66 -67.29 70.90
N GLU A 379 3.43 -67.31 70.38
CA GLU A 379 2.20 -66.98 71.09
C GLU A 379 1.92 -68.00 72.19
N GLU A 380 2.23 -69.29 72.04
CA GLU A 380 2.05 -70.28 73.11
C GLU A 380 3.16 -70.20 74.20
N ILE A 381 4.41 -69.86 73.84
CA ILE A 381 5.49 -69.60 74.82
C ILE A 381 5.24 -68.29 75.56
N GLU A 382 4.88 -67.25 74.82
CA GLU A 382 4.65 -65.94 75.38
C GLU A 382 3.32 -65.90 76.11
N GLN A 383 2.25 -66.57 75.68
CA GLN A 383 1.05 -66.77 76.50
C GLN A 383 1.40 -67.43 77.84
N ARG A 384 2.29 -68.42 77.89
CA ARG A 384 2.63 -69.10 79.17
C ARG A 384 3.61 -68.29 80.03
N LYS A 385 4.62 -67.62 79.45
CA LYS A 385 5.57 -66.74 80.16
C LYS A 385 4.94 -65.43 80.59
N GLN A 386 4.12 -64.87 79.72
CA GLN A 386 3.33 -63.68 79.96
C GLN A 386 2.24 -64.02 80.96
N GLU A 387 1.53 -65.16 80.93
CA GLU A 387 0.62 -65.55 82.03
C GLU A 387 1.33 -65.56 83.41
N ILE A 388 2.59 -66.00 83.53
CA ILE A 388 3.34 -65.99 84.81
C ILE A 388 3.88 -64.60 85.21
N MET A 389 4.40 -63.83 84.26
CA MET A 389 4.88 -62.45 84.50
C MET A 389 3.71 -61.46 84.67
N ASP A 390 2.57 -61.70 84.02
CA ASP A 390 1.31 -60.99 84.18
C ASP A 390 0.61 -61.41 85.48
N LEU A 391 0.79 -62.61 85.98
CA LEU A 391 0.29 -63.01 87.30
C LEU A 391 0.89 -62.20 88.46
N LEU A 392 2.21 -62.04 88.43
CA LEU A 392 2.95 -61.28 89.45
C LEU A 392 3.03 -59.79 89.12
N GLY A 393 3.02 -59.43 87.83
CA GLY A 393 3.13 -58.08 87.30
C GLY A 393 1.78 -57.36 87.10
N ASN A 394 0.68 -58.03 86.76
CA ASN A 394 -0.64 -57.39 86.61
C ASN A 394 -1.22 -56.97 87.96
N ARG A 395 -0.87 -57.59 89.09
CA ARG A 395 -1.27 -57.01 90.40
C ARG A 395 -0.71 -55.60 90.65
N ALA A 396 0.45 -55.26 90.09
CA ALA A 396 1.09 -53.94 90.24
C ALA A 396 0.94 -53.04 88.99
N SER A 397 0.94 -53.62 87.79
CA SER A 397 0.84 -52.95 86.49
C SER A 397 -0.60 -52.69 86.08
N THR A 398 -1.59 -53.51 86.46
CA THR A 398 -3.03 -53.20 86.23
C THR A 398 -3.42 -51.90 86.92
N LYS A 399 -2.80 -51.58 88.06
CA LYS A 399 -3.01 -50.32 88.77
C LYS A 399 -2.34 -49.10 88.09
N ALA A 400 -1.27 -49.30 87.31
CA ALA A 400 -0.56 -48.25 86.57
C ALA A 400 -1.04 -48.09 85.11
N LYS A 401 -1.49 -49.18 84.47
CA LYS A 401 -2.08 -49.23 83.13
C LYS A 401 -3.40 -48.45 83.07
N ILE A 402 -4.23 -48.52 84.12
CA ILE A 402 -5.45 -47.69 84.26
C ILE A 402 -5.11 -46.18 84.16
N GLN A 403 -4.05 -45.74 84.86
CA GLN A 403 -3.63 -44.34 84.87
C GLN A 403 -3.02 -43.87 83.52
N HIS A 404 -2.42 -44.79 82.76
CA HIS A 404 -1.88 -44.50 81.42
C HIS A 404 -2.97 -44.46 80.33
N PHE A 405 -3.99 -45.32 80.42
CA PHE A 405 -5.14 -45.29 79.51
C PHE A 405 -6.02 -44.05 79.72
N ASP A 406 -6.18 -43.58 80.96
CA ASP A 406 -6.86 -42.31 81.24
C ASP A 406 -6.15 -41.10 80.58
N THR A 407 -4.81 -41.04 80.66
CA THR A 407 -4.03 -39.92 80.09
C THR A 407 -3.98 -39.93 78.56
N THR A 408 -3.95 -41.10 77.93
CA THR A 408 -4.01 -41.23 76.46
C THR A 408 -5.41 -40.97 75.90
N ARG A 409 -6.47 -41.36 76.62
CA ARG A 409 -7.87 -40.98 76.28
C ARG A 409 -8.05 -39.47 76.24
N ASP A 410 -7.52 -38.74 77.22
CA ASP A 410 -7.64 -37.28 77.28
C ASP A 410 -6.84 -36.59 76.15
N GLN A 411 -5.70 -37.15 75.74
CA GLN A 411 -4.92 -36.66 74.58
C GLN A 411 -5.62 -36.90 73.24
N ILE A 412 -6.26 -38.06 73.05
CA ILE A 412 -7.04 -38.36 71.83
C ILE A 412 -8.31 -37.50 71.77
N SER A 413 -8.99 -37.31 72.91
CA SER A 413 -10.18 -36.46 73.02
C SER A 413 -9.90 -34.98 72.69
N THR A 414 -8.80 -34.43 73.21
CA THR A 414 -8.36 -33.05 72.89
C THR A 414 -8.00 -32.91 71.41
N ARG A 415 -7.31 -33.89 70.81
CA ARG A 415 -6.96 -33.89 69.37
C ARG A 415 -8.21 -33.98 68.47
N LYS A 416 -9.21 -34.78 68.85
CA LYS A 416 -10.50 -34.89 68.17
C LYS A 416 -11.27 -33.56 68.17
N SER A 417 -11.22 -32.81 69.28
CA SER A 417 -11.87 -31.49 69.37
C SER A 417 -11.25 -30.45 68.42
N VAL A 418 -9.92 -30.49 68.24
CA VAL A 418 -9.20 -29.60 67.30
C VAL A 418 -9.54 -29.95 65.85
N LEU A 419 -9.57 -31.25 65.52
CA LEU A 419 -9.98 -31.73 64.19
C LEU A 419 -11.44 -31.37 63.86
N ALA A 420 -12.36 -31.55 64.80
CA ALA A 420 -13.77 -31.17 64.62
C ALA A 420 -13.93 -29.66 64.34
N ARG A 421 -13.15 -28.80 65.01
CA ARG A 421 -13.11 -27.35 64.74
C ARG A 421 -12.59 -27.05 63.33
N ASN A 422 -11.51 -27.72 62.91
CA ASN A 422 -10.91 -27.51 61.58
C ASN A 422 -11.84 -27.97 60.45
N ILE A 423 -12.59 -29.07 60.63
CA ILE A 423 -13.61 -29.54 59.67
C ILE A 423 -14.73 -28.49 59.51
N LEU A 424 -15.19 -27.90 60.62
CA LEU A 424 -16.20 -26.84 60.60
C LEU A 424 -15.70 -25.59 59.85
N GLU A 425 -14.45 -25.18 60.06
CA GLU A 425 -13.87 -24.01 59.40
C GLU A 425 -13.66 -24.22 57.90
N VAL A 426 -13.16 -25.40 57.48
CA VAL A 426 -12.91 -25.72 56.07
C VAL A 426 -14.22 -25.95 55.30
N SER A 427 -15.22 -26.56 55.92
CA SER A 427 -16.55 -26.75 55.30
C SER A 427 -17.30 -25.43 55.12
N ALA A 428 -17.14 -24.46 56.02
CA ALA A 428 -17.67 -23.11 55.83
C ALA A 428 -17.01 -22.38 54.64
N LYS A 429 -15.68 -22.46 54.52
CA LYS A 429 -14.93 -21.92 53.37
C LYS A 429 -15.34 -22.58 52.05
N ALA A 430 -15.60 -23.89 52.05
CA ALA A 430 -16.05 -24.60 50.85
C ALA A 430 -17.42 -24.11 50.35
N LYS A 431 -18.36 -23.81 51.26
CA LYS A 431 -19.67 -23.21 50.92
C LYS A 431 -19.53 -21.79 50.37
N GLU A 432 -18.67 -20.96 50.97
CA GLU A 432 -18.42 -19.60 50.50
C GLU A 432 -17.85 -19.57 49.07
N GLN A 433 -16.92 -20.50 48.76
CA GLN A 433 -16.39 -20.65 47.41
C GLN A 433 -17.43 -21.18 46.41
N GLU A 434 -18.39 -21.99 46.85
CA GLU A 434 -19.47 -22.52 46.01
C GLU A 434 -20.47 -21.42 45.59
N GLU A 435 -20.79 -20.48 46.48
CA GLU A 435 -21.60 -19.29 46.14
C GLU A 435 -20.87 -18.34 45.17
N GLN A 436 -19.58 -18.10 45.39
CA GLN A 436 -18.75 -17.27 44.50
C GLN A 436 -18.61 -17.89 43.10
N LEU A 437 -18.56 -19.22 43.00
CA LEU A 437 -18.51 -19.93 41.73
C LEU A 437 -19.79 -19.69 40.91
N HIS A 438 -20.96 -19.77 41.56
CA HIS A 438 -22.25 -19.54 40.90
C HIS A 438 -22.36 -18.12 40.34
N GLU A 439 -21.90 -17.09 41.08
CA GLU A 439 -21.90 -15.70 40.62
C GLU A 439 -20.99 -15.51 39.38
N HIS A 440 -19.82 -16.16 39.37
CA HIS A 440 -18.91 -16.12 38.24
C HIS A 440 -19.44 -16.87 37.00
N GLU A 441 -20.15 -17.97 37.18
CA GLU A 441 -20.78 -18.73 36.09
C GLU A 441 -21.95 -17.98 35.44
N GLU A 442 -22.80 -17.30 36.21
CA GLU A 442 -23.86 -16.44 35.66
C GLU A 442 -23.27 -15.30 34.82
N ARG A 443 -22.23 -14.63 35.35
CA ARG A 443 -21.57 -13.54 34.65
C ARG A 443 -20.87 -13.98 33.38
N LEU A 444 -20.31 -15.19 33.35
CA LEU A 444 -19.75 -15.81 32.15
C LEU A 444 -20.84 -15.98 31.08
N SER A 445 -22.00 -16.50 31.45
CA SER A 445 -23.12 -16.72 30.52
C SER A 445 -23.59 -15.42 29.86
N GLU A 446 -23.75 -14.34 30.64
CA GLU A 446 -24.16 -13.03 30.10
C GLU A 446 -23.18 -12.48 29.04
N ILE A 447 -21.88 -12.69 29.26
CA ILE A 447 -20.84 -12.20 28.35
C ILE A 447 -20.81 -13.06 27.08
N GLN A 448 -21.00 -14.37 27.21
CA GLN A 448 -21.07 -15.29 26.07
C GLN A 448 -22.23 -14.97 25.13
N ASP A 449 -23.38 -14.56 25.68
CA ASP A 449 -24.52 -14.12 24.87
C ASP A 449 -24.23 -12.80 24.13
N LYS A 450 -23.53 -11.85 24.76
CA LYS A 450 -23.07 -10.61 24.09
C LYS A 450 -22.09 -10.89 22.96
N ILE A 451 -21.14 -11.80 23.18
CA ILE A 451 -20.17 -12.23 22.16
C ILE A 451 -20.89 -12.86 20.96
N ARG A 452 -21.91 -13.69 21.21
CA ARG A 452 -22.72 -14.30 20.16
C ARG A 452 -23.46 -13.25 19.34
N LEU A 453 -24.03 -12.23 19.99
CA LEU A 453 -24.71 -11.12 19.32
C LEU A 453 -23.75 -10.33 18.42
N TYR A 454 -22.56 -9.98 18.92
CA TYR A 454 -21.56 -9.25 18.13
C TYR A 454 -21.06 -10.05 16.92
N ASN A 455 -20.82 -11.35 17.06
CA ASN A 455 -20.46 -12.22 15.93
C ASN A 455 -21.56 -12.27 14.86
N MET A 456 -22.83 -12.27 15.27
CA MET A 456 -23.96 -12.22 14.33
C MET A 456 -24.02 -10.88 13.58
N GLN A 457 -23.76 -9.76 14.27
CA GLN A 457 -23.72 -8.44 13.62
C GLN A 457 -22.52 -8.27 12.68
N ILE A 458 -21.37 -8.86 13.00
CA ILE A 458 -20.20 -8.84 12.12
C ILE A 458 -20.51 -9.60 10.82
N THR A 459 -21.06 -10.81 10.92
CA THR A 459 -21.39 -11.63 9.74
C THR A 459 -22.46 -10.97 8.86
N GLU A 460 -23.48 -10.32 9.46
CA GLU A 460 -24.49 -9.55 8.71
C GLU A 460 -23.86 -8.36 7.94
N ASN A 461 -22.96 -7.61 8.57
CA ASN A 461 -22.29 -6.48 7.92
C ASN A 461 -21.27 -6.91 6.88
N GLU A 462 -20.55 -8.02 7.08
CA GLU A 462 -19.63 -8.60 6.08
C GLU A 462 -20.39 -9.05 4.82
N GLN A 463 -21.57 -9.65 4.98
CA GLN A 463 -22.45 -9.98 3.83
C GLN A 463 -22.94 -8.71 3.10
N LYS A 464 -23.28 -7.64 3.84
CA LYS A 464 -23.63 -6.34 3.23
C LYS A 464 -22.46 -5.74 2.46
N ILE A 465 -21.24 -5.81 3.00
CA ILE A 465 -20.02 -5.33 2.33
C ILE A 465 -19.81 -6.10 1.03
N GLN A 466 -19.97 -7.42 1.03
CA GLN A 466 -19.83 -8.24 -0.19
C GLN A 466 -20.85 -7.86 -1.26
N LYS A 467 -22.12 -7.69 -0.89
CA LYS A 467 -23.18 -7.24 -1.83
C LYS A 467 -22.90 -5.85 -2.40
N LEU A 468 -22.48 -4.90 -1.55
CA LEU A 468 -22.11 -3.55 -1.99
C LEU A 468 -20.85 -3.56 -2.88
N GLN A 469 -19.92 -4.49 -2.67
CA GLN A 469 -18.74 -4.67 -3.52
C GLN A 469 -19.12 -5.13 -4.93
N GLU A 470 -20.01 -6.12 -5.04
CA GLU A 470 -20.53 -6.61 -6.31
C GLU A 470 -21.31 -5.51 -7.04
N GLU A 471 -22.18 -4.78 -6.34
CA GLU A 471 -22.93 -3.66 -6.91
C GLU A 471 -22.01 -2.53 -7.38
N LEU A 472 -20.96 -2.23 -6.60
CA LEU A 472 -19.96 -1.22 -6.95
C LEU A 472 -19.22 -1.59 -8.24
N ASN A 473 -18.83 -2.85 -8.43
CA ASN A 473 -18.14 -3.28 -9.64
C ASN A 473 -19.03 -3.09 -10.88
N VAL A 474 -20.30 -3.51 -10.80
CA VAL A 474 -21.27 -3.35 -11.89
C VAL A 474 -21.51 -1.87 -12.21
N ARG A 475 -21.64 -1.01 -11.19
CA ARG A 475 -21.86 0.43 -11.38
C ARG A 475 -20.61 1.14 -11.91
N GLN A 476 -19.42 0.72 -11.49
CA GLN A 476 -18.16 1.26 -11.98
C GLN A 476 -17.92 0.92 -13.46
N GLU A 477 -18.29 -0.29 -13.89
CA GLU A 477 -18.22 -0.69 -15.29
C GLU A 477 -19.20 0.13 -16.16
N LYS A 478 -20.45 0.32 -15.68
CA LYS A 478 -21.41 1.22 -16.34
C LYS A 478 -20.90 2.65 -16.44
N LEU A 479 -20.25 3.17 -15.40
CA LEU A 479 -19.65 4.52 -15.41
C LEU A 479 -18.53 4.61 -16.46
N ASN A 480 -17.67 3.60 -16.58
CA ASN A 480 -16.60 3.59 -17.58
C ASN A 480 -17.14 3.55 -19.02
N VAL A 481 -18.19 2.76 -19.26
CA VAL A 481 -18.88 2.74 -20.56
C VAL A 481 -19.56 4.09 -20.85
N GLY A 482 -20.26 4.67 -19.88
CA GLY A 482 -20.88 5.99 -20.02
C GLY A 482 -19.87 7.10 -20.30
N ARG A 483 -18.72 7.08 -19.60
CA ARG A 483 -17.63 8.05 -19.74
C ARG A 483 -16.97 7.98 -21.12
N THR A 484 -16.72 6.78 -21.64
CA THR A 484 -16.16 6.61 -22.99
C THR A 484 -17.14 7.08 -24.08
N ALA A 485 -18.43 6.79 -23.93
CA ALA A 485 -19.48 7.28 -24.83
C ALA A 485 -19.57 8.82 -24.82
N TYR A 486 -19.57 9.45 -23.63
CA TYR A 486 -19.55 10.90 -23.48
C TYR A 486 -18.33 11.53 -24.17
N HIS A 487 -17.11 11.04 -23.91
CA HIS A 487 -15.90 11.61 -24.50
C HIS A 487 -15.87 11.47 -26.03
N ARG A 488 -16.40 10.37 -26.58
CA ARG A 488 -16.49 10.16 -28.02
C ARG A 488 -17.40 11.19 -28.69
N GLU A 489 -18.61 11.35 -28.16
CA GLU A 489 -19.59 12.28 -28.74
C GLU A 489 -19.23 13.75 -28.46
N ALA A 490 -18.62 14.06 -27.31
CA ALA A 490 -18.11 15.40 -27.01
C ALA A 490 -16.99 15.81 -27.98
N SER A 491 -16.05 14.90 -28.29
CA SER A 491 -14.98 15.16 -29.26
C SER A 491 -15.51 15.36 -30.68
N ARG A 492 -16.55 14.61 -31.08
CA ARG A 492 -17.25 14.79 -32.36
C ARG A 492 -17.95 16.13 -32.44
N LEU A 493 -18.67 16.51 -31.38
CA LEU A 493 -19.34 17.80 -31.27
C LEU A 493 -18.34 18.96 -31.36
N GLU A 494 -17.23 18.89 -30.63
CA GLU A 494 -16.18 19.91 -30.66
C GLU A 494 -15.54 20.04 -32.05
N SER A 495 -15.30 18.90 -32.72
CA SER A 495 -14.80 18.89 -34.10
C SER A 495 -15.79 19.53 -35.08
N LEU A 496 -17.07 19.18 -34.99
CA LEU A 496 -18.15 19.77 -35.81
C LEU A 496 -18.30 21.27 -35.55
N LYS A 497 -18.29 21.70 -34.29
CA LYS A 497 -18.32 23.13 -33.90
C LYS A 497 -17.14 23.89 -34.49
N ASN A 498 -15.93 23.37 -34.34
CA ASN A 498 -14.72 23.98 -34.89
C ASN A 498 -14.77 24.11 -36.43
N ILE A 499 -15.31 23.12 -37.13
CA ILE A 499 -15.51 23.16 -38.59
C ILE A 499 -16.55 24.23 -38.96
N THR A 500 -17.65 24.34 -38.21
CA THR A 500 -18.69 25.37 -38.46
C THR A 500 -18.24 26.79 -38.13
N GLU A 501 -17.53 27.01 -37.01
CA GLU A 501 -17.03 28.34 -36.63
C GLU A 501 -15.99 28.89 -37.61
N ARG A 502 -15.21 28.00 -38.23
CA ARG A 502 -14.25 28.35 -39.28
C ARG A 502 -14.91 28.54 -40.66
N TYR A 503 -16.22 28.34 -40.77
CA TYR A 503 -16.99 28.34 -42.02
C TYR A 503 -16.31 27.48 -43.11
N ASP A 504 -15.79 26.32 -42.72
CA ASP A 504 -15.11 25.41 -43.64
C ASP A 504 -16.14 24.67 -44.50
N GLY A 505 -15.94 24.66 -45.83
CA GLY A 505 -16.95 24.21 -46.80
C GLY A 505 -17.82 25.33 -47.41
N TYR A 506 -17.74 26.57 -46.89
CA TYR A 506 -18.24 27.75 -47.60
C TYR A 506 -17.20 28.29 -48.59
N GLY A 507 -17.68 28.93 -49.67
CA GLY A 507 -16.81 29.60 -50.65
C GLY A 507 -15.87 30.63 -50.01
N ASN A 508 -14.66 30.77 -50.54
CA ASN A 508 -13.59 31.60 -49.96
C ASN A 508 -14.04 33.05 -49.69
N SER A 509 -14.85 33.63 -50.60
CA SER A 509 -15.43 34.97 -50.44
C SER A 509 -16.32 35.10 -49.20
N ILE A 510 -17.16 34.10 -48.94
CA ILE A 510 -18.09 34.09 -47.82
C ILE A 510 -17.33 33.92 -46.50
N ARG A 511 -16.34 33.01 -46.47
CA ARG A 511 -15.48 32.77 -45.30
C ARG A 511 -14.73 34.03 -44.87
N LYS A 512 -14.16 34.78 -45.83
CA LYS A 512 -13.42 36.03 -45.56
C LYS A 512 -14.32 37.16 -45.04
N VAL A 513 -15.59 37.20 -45.46
CA VAL A 513 -16.56 38.17 -44.94
C VAL A 513 -17.02 37.78 -43.55
N MET A 514 -17.32 36.49 -43.32
CA MET A 514 -17.75 36.00 -42.00
C MET A 514 -16.66 36.08 -40.94
N ALA A 515 -15.38 36.02 -41.31
CA ALA A 515 -14.27 36.32 -40.41
C ALA A 515 -14.28 37.76 -39.86
N ASN A 516 -15.04 38.68 -40.45
CA ASN A 516 -15.21 40.06 -39.96
C ASN A 516 -16.54 40.29 -39.24
N LYS A 517 -17.27 39.23 -38.89
CA LYS A 517 -18.55 39.30 -38.17
C LYS A 517 -18.41 40.04 -36.84
N ASP A 518 -17.37 39.75 -36.06
CA ASP A 518 -17.12 40.40 -34.77
C ASP A 518 -16.84 41.91 -34.88
N LYS A 519 -16.28 42.34 -36.01
CA LYS A 519 -15.96 43.76 -36.27
C LYS A 519 -17.15 44.55 -36.84
N ASN A 520 -18.15 43.87 -37.39
CA ASN A 520 -19.29 44.50 -38.06
C ASN A 520 -20.60 43.85 -37.60
N PRO A 521 -21.23 44.32 -36.52
CA PRO A 521 -22.43 43.71 -35.95
C PRO A 521 -23.66 43.72 -36.88
N GLY A 522 -23.63 44.50 -37.98
CA GLY A 522 -24.66 44.44 -39.03
C GLY A 522 -24.60 43.20 -39.93
N LEU A 523 -23.51 42.41 -39.85
CA LEU A 523 -23.41 41.09 -40.49
C LEU A 523 -24.08 40.04 -39.60
N ILE A 524 -25.24 39.53 -40.02
CA ILE A 524 -26.06 38.64 -39.19
C ILE A 524 -25.57 37.19 -39.29
N GLY A 525 -25.36 36.69 -40.51
CA GLY A 525 -24.95 35.30 -40.78
C GLY A 525 -25.25 34.88 -42.22
N VAL A 526 -25.03 33.60 -42.55
CA VAL A 526 -25.48 33.06 -43.84
C VAL A 526 -26.91 32.51 -43.75
N VAL A 527 -27.58 32.33 -44.89
CA VAL A 527 -28.94 31.75 -44.94
C VAL A 527 -29.01 30.37 -44.27
N ALA A 528 -27.98 29.53 -44.45
CA ALA A 528 -27.85 28.24 -43.75
C ALA A 528 -27.84 28.36 -42.21
N ASP A 529 -27.34 29.48 -41.66
CA ASP A 529 -27.32 29.75 -40.21
C ASP A 529 -28.65 30.33 -39.71
N ILE A 530 -29.62 30.58 -40.57
CA ILE A 530 -30.87 31.26 -40.22
C ILE A 530 -32.07 30.32 -40.37
N ILE A 531 -32.04 29.46 -41.38
CA ILE A 531 -33.12 28.53 -41.69
C ILE A 531 -32.90 27.21 -40.94
N LYS A 532 -33.91 26.74 -40.20
CA LYS A 532 -33.94 25.40 -39.59
C LYS A 532 -34.98 24.54 -40.29
N VAL A 533 -34.68 23.26 -40.51
CA VAL A 533 -35.53 22.34 -41.28
C VAL A 533 -35.56 20.98 -40.60
N ASP A 534 -36.69 20.29 -40.69
CA ASP A 534 -36.81 18.90 -40.24
C ASP A 534 -36.11 17.95 -41.22
N LYS A 535 -35.55 16.84 -40.71
CA LYS A 535 -34.74 15.86 -41.47
C LYS A 535 -35.41 15.37 -42.76
N GLU A 536 -36.72 15.18 -42.73
CA GLU A 536 -37.51 14.70 -43.87
C GLU A 536 -37.46 15.66 -45.07
N TYR A 537 -37.25 16.96 -44.84
CA TYR A 537 -37.35 18.00 -45.87
C TYR A 537 -35.99 18.64 -46.21
N GLU A 538 -34.89 18.25 -45.56
CA GLU A 538 -33.58 18.90 -45.73
C GLU A 538 -33.12 18.91 -47.18
N ILE A 539 -33.15 17.74 -47.84
CA ILE A 539 -32.72 17.58 -49.23
C ILE A 539 -33.59 18.46 -50.15
N ALA A 540 -34.92 18.45 -49.92
CA ALA A 540 -35.85 19.27 -50.69
C ALA A 540 -35.62 20.78 -50.51
N ILE A 541 -35.39 21.24 -49.27
CA ILE A 541 -35.17 22.66 -48.98
C ILE A 541 -33.79 23.11 -49.46
N GLU A 542 -32.76 22.28 -49.30
CA GLU A 542 -31.41 22.57 -49.77
C GLU A 542 -31.37 22.69 -51.30
N THR A 543 -32.03 21.78 -52.02
CA THR A 543 -32.24 21.88 -53.47
C THR A 543 -33.07 23.13 -53.83
N ALA A 544 -34.09 23.47 -53.05
CA ALA A 544 -34.92 24.65 -53.31
C ALA A 544 -34.13 25.97 -53.17
N LEU A 545 -33.23 26.05 -52.18
CA LEU A 545 -32.35 27.20 -51.94
C LEU A 545 -31.20 27.26 -52.95
N GLY A 546 -30.66 26.11 -53.36
CA GLY A 546 -29.50 25.99 -54.24
C GLY A 546 -28.33 26.84 -53.74
N GLY A 547 -27.66 27.59 -54.63
CA GLY A 547 -26.57 28.49 -54.26
C GLY A 547 -26.96 29.62 -53.28
N SER A 548 -28.26 29.88 -53.08
CA SER A 548 -28.73 30.90 -52.15
C SER A 548 -28.53 30.53 -50.67
N ILE A 549 -28.30 29.24 -50.38
CA ILE A 549 -28.03 28.73 -49.04
C ILE A 549 -26.78 29.38 -48.40
N GLN A 550 -25.82 29.81 -49.23
CA GLN A 550 -24.57 30.45 -48.82
C GLN A 550 -24.63 31.99 -48.84
N ASN A 551 -25.78 32.58 -49.18
CA ASN A 551 -25.93 34.04 -49.24
C ASN A 551 -25.81 34.65 -47.84
N ILE A 552 -25.26 35.86 -47.78
CA ILE A 552 -24.96 36.58 -46.54
C ILE A 552 -26.12 37.50 -46.18
N VAL A 553 -26.67 37.40 -44.98
CA VAL A 553 -27.75 38.25 -44.49
C VAL A 553 -27.20 39.42 -43.69
N THR A 554 -27.67 40.63 -44.00
CA THR A 554 -27.27 41.87 -43.34
C THR A 554 -28.48 42.62 -42.80
N ASP A 555 -28.27 43.41 -41.77
CA ASP A 555 -29.31 44.25 -41.16
C ASP A 555 -29.91 45.28 -42.14
N ASN A 556 -29.06 45.94 -42.93
CA ASN A 556 -29.45 46.98 -43.89
C ASN A 556 -28.54 47.01 -45.14
N GLU A 557 -28.91 47.85 -46.12
CA GLU A 557 -28.19 47.99 -47.39
C GLU A 557 -26.80 48.61 -47.22
N ASP A 558 -26.61 49.47 -46.21
CA ASP A 558 -25.33 50.13 -45.94
C ASP A 558 -24.27 49.15 -45.46
N THR A 559 -24.64 48.19 -44.60
CA THR A 559 -23.76 47.10 -44.16
C THR A 559 -23.41 46.19 -45.34
N ALA A 560 -24.39 45.80 -46.16
CA ALA A 560 -24.11 45.04 -47.38
C ALA A 560 -23.15 45.78 -48.31
N LYS A 561 -23.36 47.08 -48.52
CA LYS A 561 -22.49 47.93 -49.34
C LYS A 561 -21.06 47.97 -48.79
N LYS A 562 -20.89 48.15 -47.48
CA LYS A 562 -19.56 48.12 -46.82
C LYS A 562 -18.85 46.79 -47.05
N MET A 563 -19.57 45.68 -46.94
CA MET A 563 -18.98 44.34 -47.10
C MET A 563 -18.72 43.96 -48.55
N ILE A 564 -19.56 44.43 -49.48
CA ILE A 564 -19.28 44.37 -50.92
C ILE A 564 -18.01 45.17 -51.25
N SER A 565 -17.84 46.35 -50.66
CA SER A 565 -16.60 47.12 -50.80
C SER A 565 -15.41 46.36 -50.21
N PHE A 566 -15.55 45.75 -49.03
CA PHE A 566 -14.49 44.93 -48.43
C PHE A 566 -14.06 43.76 -49.33
N LEU A 567 -15.01 43.04 -49.94
CA LEU A 567 -14.72 41.99 -50.91
C LEU A 567 -14.03 42.52 -52.16
N LYS A 568 -14.46 43.68 -52.66
CA LYS A 568 -13.89 44.33 -53.85
C LYS A 568 -12.47 44.82 -53.60
N THR A 569 -12.24 45.56 -52.52
CA THR A 569 -10.92 46.11 -52.15
C THR A 569 -9.89 45.01 -51.97
N ASN A 570 -10.27 43.89 -51.35
CA ASN A 570 -9.34 42.79 -51.10
C ASN A 570 -9.34 41.69 -52.17
N LYS A 571 -10.14 41.84 -53.23
CA LYS A 571 -10.30 40.86 -54.32
C LYS A 571 -10.61 39.43 -53.84
N PHE A 572 -11.40 39.32 -52.78
CA PHE A 572 -11.74 38.01 -52.19
C PHE A 572 -12.85 37.26 -52.93
N GLY A 573 -13.26 37.73 -54.12
CA GLY A 573 -14.27 37.10 -54.98
C GLY A 573 -15.66 37.71 -54.84
N ARG A 574 -16.70 36.94 -55.17
CA ARG A 574 -18.10 37.40 -55.22
C ARG A 574 -18.93 36.71 -54.14
N ALA A 575 -19.78 37.48 -53.46
CA ALA A 575 -20.80 36.95 -52.56
C ALA A 575 -22.11 37.75 -52.77
N THR A 576 -23.24 37.09 -52.55
CA THR A 576 -24.57 37.71 -52.61
C THR A 576 -24.98 38.10 -51.20
N PHE A 577 -25.46 39.34 -51.04
CA PHE A 577 -25.92 39.88 -49.75
C PHE A 577 -27.44 40.09 -49.78
N LEU A 578 -28.10 39.83 -48.65
CA LEU A 578 -29.55 39.94 -48.47
C LEU A 578 -29.84 40.91 -47.30
N PRO A 579 -30.01 42.23 -47.59
CA PRO A 579 -30.37 43.23 -46.59
C PRO A 579 -31.82 43.06 -46.12
N LEU A 580 -32.05 42.89 -44.82
CA LEU A 580 -33.40 42.68 -44.27
C LEU A 580 -34.38 43.82 -44.57
N THR A 581 -33.90 45.06 -44.63
CA THR A 581 -34.69 46.25 -45.01
C THR A 581 -35.27 46.18 -46.43
N SER A 582 -34.61 45.46 -47.33
CA SER A 582 -35.03 45.27 -48.73
C SER A 582 -35.88 44.01 -48.96
N MET A 583 -35.89 43.07 -48.02
CA MET A 583 -36.62 41.79 -48.14
C MET A 583 -38.07 41.96 -47.72
N ARG A 584 -38.90 42.49 -48.62
CA ARG A 584 -40.35 42.57 -48.45
C ARG A 584 -40.97 41.28 -48.97
N GLY A 585 -41.48 40.45 -48.06
CA GLY A 585 -42.12 39.15 -48.35
C GLY A 585 -42.92 39.18 -49.65
N GLY A 586 -42.44 38.44 -50.66
CA GLY A 586 -42.98 38.46 -52.00
C GLY A 586 -44.12 37.46 -52.12
N GLY A 587 -45.34 37.97 -52.33
CA GLY A 587 -46.59 37.22 -52.37
C GLY A 587 -46.45 35.80 -52.91
N GLY A 588 -46.90 34.86 -52.08
CA GLY A 588 -46.77 33.42 -52.27
C GLY A 588 -47.41 32.90 -53.56
N ILE A 589 -47.72 31.61 -53.59
CA ILE A 589 -48.19 30.96 -54.82
C ILE A 589 -49.52 31.58 -55.27
N ARG A 590 -49.55 32.11 -56.50
CA ARG A 590 -50.72 32.78 -57.07
C ARG A 590 -51.94 31.87 -57.24
N ASN A 591 -51.73 30.56 -57.25
CA ASN A 591 -52.77 29.54 -57.44
C ASN A 591 -52.91 28.69 -56.17
N GLU A 592 -53.82 29.06 -55.27
CA GLU A 592 -54.07 28.31 -54.03
C GLU A 592 -54.63 26.89 -54.27
N GLU A 593 -55.24 26.63 -55.43
CA GLU A 593 -55.74 25.30 -55.81
C GLU A 593 -54.63 24.25 -55.92
N ALA A 594 -53.40 24.67 -56.25
CA ALA A 594 -52.25 23.78 -56.36
C ALA A 594 -51.84 23.15 -55.02
N LEU A 595 -52.17 23.78 -53.89
CA LEU A 595 -51.88 23.26 -52.55
C LEU A 595 -52.79 22.09 -52.14
N LYS A 596 -53.91 21.89 -52.84
CA LYS A 596 -54.90 20.84 -52.56
C LYS A 596 -54.76 19.62 -53.46
N GLU A 597 -53.78 19.62 -54.36
CA GLU A 597 -53.54 18.49 -55.27
C GLU A 597 -52.94 17.29 -54.51
N PRO A 598 -53.30 16.05 -54.91
CA PRO A 598 -52.71 14.86 -54.33
C PRO A 598 -51.20 14.83 -54.61
N GLY A 599 -50.39 14.58 -53.57
CA GLY A 599 -48.93 14.51 -53.67
C GLY A 599 -48.18 15.77 -53.19
N VAL A 600 -48.87 16.90 -52.95
CA VAL A 600 -48.28 18.12 -52.39
C VAL A 600 -48.21 18.03 -50.86
N ILE A 601 -47.04 18.36 -50.30
CA ILE A 601 -46.79 18.39 -48.85
C ILE A 601 -47.07 19.80 -48.31
N GLY A 602 -46.56 20.83 -48.99
CA GLY A 602 -46.73 22.22 -48.58
C GLY A 602 -45.85 23.19 -49.36
N THR A 603 -45.91 24.47 -48.99
CA THR A 603 -44.96 25.47 -49.49
C THR A 603 -43.65 25.39 -48.71
N ALA A 604 -42.52 25.52 -49.40
CA ALA A 604 -41.21 25.33 -48.82
C ALA A 604 -40.89 26.32 -47.67
N ASP A 605 -41.47 27.52 -47.68
CA ASP A 605 -41.34 28.51 -46.59
C ASP A 605 -42.05 28.11 -45.30
N LYS A 606 -43.12 27.30 -45.38
CA LYS A 606 -43.87 26.80 -44.20
C LYS A 606 -43.29 25.51 -43.63
N LEU A 607 -42.41 24.86 -44.37
CA LEU A 607 -41.70 23.64 -43.96
C LEU A 607 -40.34 23.95 -43.30
N VAL A 608 -40.05 25.24 -43.07
CA VAL A 608 -38.84 25.70 -42.39
C VAL A 608 -39.18 26.58 -41.19
N TYR A 609 -38.34 26.51 -40.16
CA TYR A 609 -38.44 27.35 -38.97
C TYR A 609 -37.44 28.51 -39.06
N VAL A 610 -37.93 29.73 -38.91
CA VAL A 610 -37.13 30.97 -38.88
C VAL A 610 -37.62 31.91 -37.78
N GLU A 611 -36.75 32.75 -37.22
CA GLU A 611 -37.16 33.78 -36.27
C GLU A 611 -38.06 34.83 -36.94
N ALA A 612 -38.95 35.47 -36.17
CA ALA A 612 -39.96 36.39 -36.68
C ALA A 612 -39.41 37.49 -37.60
N ARG A 613 -38.20 38.00 -37.33
CA ARG A 613 -37.50 39.03 -38.14
C ARG A 613 -37.03 38.54 -39.51
N PHE A 614 -36.92 37.23 -39.73
CA PHE A 614 -36.48 36.59 -40.98
C PHE A 614 -37.61 35.94 -41.77
N THR A 615 -38.87 36.11 -41.34
CA THR A 615 -40.04 35.58 -42.04
C THR A 615 -40.12 36.10 -43.49
N GLY A 616 -39.95 37.41 -43.70
CA GLY A 616 -39.91 38.00 -45.04
C GLY A 616 -38.78 37.48 -45.93
N LEU A 617 -37.65 37.07 -45.33
CA LEU A 617 -36.52 36.44 -46.03
C LEU A 617 -36.89 35.02 -46.49
N ALA A 618 -37.49 34.20 -45.61
CA ALA A 618 -37.93 32.85 -45.92
C ALA A 618 -39.02 32.82 -47.00
N GLU A 619 -40.03 33.70 -46.89
CA GLU A 619 -41.09 33.85 -47.88
C GLU A 619 -40.54 34.23 -49.26
N GLN A 620 -39.54 35.11 -49.31
CA GLN A 620 -38.96 35.55 -50.58
C GLN A 620 -38.10 34.48 -51.26
N LEU A 621 -37.37 33.66 -50.49
CA LEU A 621 -36.51 32.61 -51.02
C LEU A 621 -37.27 31.32 -51.33
N LEU A 622 -38.24 30.95 -50.50
CA LEU A 622 -38.91 29.65 -50.51
C LEU A 622 -40.42 29.71 -50.76
N GLY A 623 -41.09 30.86 -50.59
CA GLY A 623 -42.55 30.99 -50.69
C GLY A 623 -43.15 30.80 -52.09
N ARG A 624 -42.31 30.62 -53.11
CA ARG A 624 -42.70 30.31 -54.49
C ARG A 624 -42.47 28.84 -54.89
N THR A 625 -41.97 28.03 -53.97
CA THR A 625 -41.61 26.62 -54.21
C THR A 625 -42.59 25.71 -53.46
N LEU A 626 -43.16 24.74 -54.16
CA LEU A 626 -43.97 23.66 -53.58
C LEU A 626 -43.11 22.42 -53.36
N VAL A 627 -43.27 21.77 -52.21
CA VAL A 627 -42.67 20.47 -51.95
C VAL A 627 -43.69 19.37 -52.25
N VAL A 628 -43.30 18.39 -53.06
CA VAL A 628 -44.09 17.24 -53.49
C VAL A 628 -43.40 15.94 -53.09
N ARG A 629 -44.17 14.84 -52.98
CA ARG A 629 -43.62 13.55 -52.52
C ARG A 629 -42.70 12.91 -53.55
N THR A 630 -43.14 12.82 -54.80
CA THR A 630 -42.45 12.09 -55.87
C THR A 630 -42.34 12.94 -57.14
N ILE A 631 -41.44 12.56 -58.04
CA ILE A 631 -41.28 13.23 -59.34
C ILE A 631 -42.54 13.13 -60.20
N ASP A 632 -43.23 11.99 -60.15
CA ASP A 632 -44.44 11.73 -60.92
C ASP A 632 -45.58 12.68 -60.49
N ASP A 633 -45.75 12.88 -59.18
CA ASP A 633 -46.68 13.88 -58.63
C ASP A 633 -46.31 15.29 -59.11
N GLY A 634 -45.01 15.63 -59.08
CA GLY A 634 -44.48 16.90 -59.57
C GLY A 634 -44.76 17.15 -61.06
N ILE A 635 -44.60 16.14 -61.92
CA ILE A 635 -44.84 16.24 -63.37
C ILE A 635 -46.34 16.46 -63.65
N LEU A 636 -47.23 15.75 -62.95
CA LEU A 636 -48.67 15.88 -63.09
C LEU A 636 -49.13 17.30 -62.73
N ILE A 637 -48.66 17.83 -61.60
CA ILE A 637 -48.99 19.18 -61.13
C ILE A 637 -48.40 20.24 -62.08
N ALA A 638 -47.15 20.08 -62.50
CA ALA A 638 -46.51 20.98 -63.45
C ALA A 638 -47.28 21.08 -64.77
N ARG A 639 -47.77 19.95 -65.32
CA ARG A 639 -48.59 19.95 -66.55
C ARG A 639 -49.95 20.62 -66.36
N LYS A 640 -50.66 20.30 -65.26
CA LYS A 640 -51.98 20.85 -64.94
C LYS A 640 -51.98 22.37 -64.86
N TYR A 641 -50.93 22.94 -64.25
CA TYR A 641 -50.78 24.39 -64.10
C TYR A 641 -49.88 25.03 -65.18
N LYS A 642 -49.80 24.43 -66.38
CA LYS A 642 -49.06 24.96 -67.54
C LYS A 642 -47.62 25.38 -67.23
N GLN A 643 -46.93 24.60 -66.41
CA GLN A 643 -45.53 24.81 -66.00
C GLN A 643 -45.27 26.18 -65.35
N SER A 644 -46.25 26.73 -64.64
CA SER A 644 -46.14 28.04 -64.00
C SER A 644 -45.60 28.01 -62.56
N ILE A 645 -45.42 26.83 -61.98
CA ILE A 645 -45.10 26.64 -60.55
C ILE A 645 -43.73 25.95 -60.41
N ARG A 646 -42.95 26.37 -59.40
CA ARG A 646 -41.69 25.73 -59.01
C ARG A 646 -41.98 24.61 -58.00
N LEU A 647 -41.54 23.38 -58.29
CA LEU A 647 -41.81 22.19 -57.49
C LEU A 647 -40.49 21.51 -57.12
N VAL A 648 -40.39 20.96 -55.92
CA VAL A 648 -39.25 20.15 -55.46
C VAL A 648 -39.75 18.86 -54.82
N THR A 649 -39.14 17.73 -55.16
CA THR A 649 -39.44 16.42 -54.56
C THR A 649 -38.68 16.22 -53.24
N LEU A 650 -39.13 15.28 -52.39
CA LEU A 650 -38.40 14.93 -51.16
C LEU A 650 -36.98 14.41 -51.43
N GLU A 651 -36.78 13.76 -52.58
CA GLU A 651 -35.49 13.25 -53.04
C GLU A 651 -34.59 14.32 -53.66
N GLY A 652 -35.07 15.57 -53.75
CA GLY A 652 -34.26 16.71 -54.19
C GLY A 652 -34.28 16.96 -55.70
N GLU A 653 -35.30 16.51 -56.42
CA GLU A 653 -35.48 16.84 -57.84
C GLU A 653 -36.29 18.15 -57.96
N LEU A 654 -35.81 19.09 -58.77
CA LEU A 654 -36.39 20.42 -58.94
C LEU A 654 -37.04 20.55 -60.33
N ILE A 655 -38.30 20.97 -60.36
CA ILE A 655 -39.02 21.38 -61.58
C ILE A 655 -39.22 22.89 -61.52
N ASN A 656 -38.62 23.64 -62.45
CA ASN A 656 -38.75 25.08 -62.50
C ASN A 656 -39.93 25.52 -63.41
N PRO A 657 -40.44 26.74 -63.20
CA PRO A 657 -41.40 27.35 -64.13
C PRO A 657 -40.80 27.43 -65.54
N GLY A 658 -41.55 27.03 -66.56
CA GLY A 658 -41.06 26.89 -67.93
C GLY A 658 -40.58 25.49 -68.31
N GLY A 659 -40.66 24.52 -67.38
CA GLY A 659 -40.58 23.09 -67.69
C GLY A 659 -39.17 22.48 -67.62
N SER A 660 -38.16 23.22 -67.16
CA SER A 660 -36.84 22.64 -66.90
C SER A 660 -36.86 21.80 -65.63
N MET A 661 -36.22 20.63 -65.68
CA MET A 661 -36.10 19.69 -64.56
C MET A 661 -34.63 19.48 -64.22
N THR A 662 -34.32 19.33 -62.94
CA THR A 662 -32.96 19.11 -62.43
C THR A 662 -33.01 17.98 -61.41
N GLY A 663 -32.20 16.94 -61.60
CA GLY A 663 -32.10 15.79 -60.69
C GLY A 663 -30.75 15.09 -60.86
N GLY A 664 -30.25 14.46 -59.79
CA GLY A 664 -28.97 13.77 -59.73
C GLY A 664 -28.50 13.54 -58.29
N ALA A 665 -27.54 12.63 -58.08
CA ALA A 665 -26.94 12.40 -56.76
C ALA A 665 -25.91 13.50 -56.46
N PHE A 666 -26.20 14.36 -55.47
CA PHE A 666 -25.26 15.39 -55.03
C PHE A 666 -24.05 14.77 -54.31
N LYS A 667 -22.87 14.80 -54.93
CA LYS A 667 -21.56 14.60 -54.26
C LYS A 667 -20.94 15.94 -53.84
N ASN A 668 -21.73 16.81 -53.19
CA ASN A 668 -21.15 18.01 -52.57
C ASN A 668 -20.83 17.74 -51.11
N SER A 669 -19.58 18.00 -50.73
CA SER A 669 -18.98 17.90 -49.40
C SER A 669 -19.52 18.91 -48.36
N SER A 670 -20.69 19.49 -48.62
CA SER A 670 -21.23 20.59 -47.83
C SER A 670 -22.75 20.42 -47.63
N ASN A 671 -23.17 19.42 -46.87
CA ASN A 671 -24.50 19.41 -46.23
C ASN A 671 -24.54 20.53 -45.16
N LEU A 672 -24.73 21.77 -45.59
CA LEU A 672 -24.56 22.94 -44.73
C LEU A 672 -25.72 23.09 -43.73
N LEU A 673 -26.92 22.65 -44.12
CA LEU A 673 -28.09 22.62 -43.24
C LEU A 673 -28.02 21.47 -42.21
N SER A 674 -27.49 20.29 -42.58
CA SER A 674 -27.45 19.13 -41.67
C SER A 674 -26.51 19.35 -40.48
N ARG A 675 -25.38 20.05 -40.68
CA ARG A 675 -24.37 20.31 -39.65
C ARG A 675 -24.94 21.00 -38.41
N ARG A 676 -25.86 21.95 -38.59
CA ARG A 676 -26.44 22.68 -37.45
C ARG A 676 -27.40 21.82 -36.66
N ARG A 677 -28.25 21.03 -37.32
CA ARG A 677 -29.12 20.06 -36.65
C ARG A 677 -28.29 19.02 -35.93
N GLU A 678 -27.26 18.48 -36.58
CA GLU A 678 -26.33 17.52 -35.98
C GLU A 678 -25.64 18.11 -34.74
N ILE A 679 -25.19 19.37 -34.79
CA ILE A 679 -24.64 20.06 -33.60
C ILE A 679 -25.70 20.16 -32.50
N GLU A 680 -26.93 20.58 -32.80
CA GLU A 680 -28.01 20.67 -31.79
C GLU A 680 -28.42 19.29 -31.23
N GLU A 681 -28.39 18.24 -32.06
CA GLU A 681 -28.62 16.86 -31.65
C GLU A 681 -27.47 16.38 -30.77
N PHE A 682 -26.22 16.50 -31.21
CA PHE A 682 -25.05 16.12 -30.43
C PHE A 682 -24.91 16.93 -29.14
N GLU A 683 -25.28 18.21 -29.11
CA GLU A 683 -25.34 19.01 -27.87
C GLU A 683 -26.33 18.42 -26.86
N LYS A 684 -27.53 18.04 -27.32
CA LYS A 684 -28.53 17.36 -26.47
C LYS A 684 -28.03 16.00 -26.01
N THR A 685 -27.43 15.21 -26.90
CA THR A 685 -26.91 13.87 -26.60
C THR A 685 -25.75 13.94 -25.61
N VAL A 686 -24.82 14.87 -25.79
CA VAL A 686 -23.69 15.11 -24.87
C VAL A 686 -24.18 15.63 -23.52
N ALA A 687 -25.17 16.53 -23.49
CA ALA A 687 -25.77 16.99 -22.24
C ALA A 687 -26.48 15.86 -21.48
N MET A 688 -27.20 14.98 -22.19
CA MET A 688 -27.83 13.79 -21.62
C MET A 688 -26.79 12.80 -21.08
N LEU A 689 -25.79 12.43 -21.90
CA LEU A 689 -24.71 11.53 -21.50
C LEU A 689 -23.90 12.07 -20.33
N LYS A 690 -23.69 13.39 -20.26
CA LYS A 690 -23.06 14.04 -19.11
C LYS A 690 -23.89 13.90 -17.84
N LYS A 691 -25.21 14.15 -17.94
CA LYS A 691 -26.12 13.98 -16.82
C LYS A 691 -26.17 12.52 -16.33
N ASP A 692 -26.17 11.56 -17.25
CA ASP A 692 -26.16 10.13 -16.94
C ASP A 692 -24.82 9.70 -16.32
N MET A 693 -23.71 10.24 -16.81
CA MET A 693 -22.38 10.04 -16.23
C MET A 693 -22.29 10.61 -14.81
N ASP A 694 -22.70 11.86 -14.60
CA ASP A 694 -22.69 12.52 -13.30
C ASP A 694 -23.59 11.76 -12.29
N ALA A 695 -24.75 11.26 -12.73
CA ALA A 695 -25.63 10.43 -11.92
C ALA A 695 -24.99 9.08 -11.56
N ALA A 696 -24.34 8.41 -12.52
CA ALA A 696 -23.62 7.16 -12.27
C ALA A 696 -22.41 7.36 -11.34
N GLU A 697 -21.71 8.49 -11.44
CA GLU A 697 -20.60 8.85 -10.55
C GLU A 697 -21.09 9.12 -9.12
N ALA A 698 -22.23 9.83 -8.97
CA ALA A 698 -22.88 10.03 -7.68
C ALA A 698 -23.33 8.70 -7.04
N ASP A 699 -23.89 7.77 -7.83
CA ASP A 699 -24.27 6.43 -7.37
C ASP A 699 -23.06 5.63 -6.87
N VAL A 700 -21.95 5.63 -7.63
CA VAL A 700 -20.70 4.98 -7.22
C VAL A 700 -20.16 5.59 -5.94
N SER A 701 -20.20 6.93 -5.80
CA SER A 701 -19.77 7.63 -4.59
C SER A 701 -20.63 7.27 -3.38
N ARG A 702 -21.97 7.21 -3.55
CA ARG A 702 -22.91 6.78 -2.50
C ARG A 702 -22.61 5.36 -2.03
N ILE A 703 -22.47 4.40 -2.94
CA ILE A 703 -22.17 3.00 -2.61
C ILE A 703 -20.80 2.87 -1.92
N LYS A 704 -19.78 3.63 -2.36
CA LYS A 704 -18.48 3.71 -1.67
C LYS A 704 -18.63 4.19 -0.22
N SER A 705 -19.44 5.21 0.01
CA SER A 705 -19.71 5.75 1.34
C SER A 705 -20.46 4.76 2.23
N GLU A 706 -21.49 4.09 1.69
CA GLU A 706 -22.23 3.04 2.41
C GLU A 706 -21.32 1.86 2.78
N ARG A 707 -20.47 1.42 1.85
CA ARG A 707 -19.47 0.36 2.11
C ARG A 707 -18.48 0.77 3.19
N ALA A 708 -17.98 2.00 3.15
CA ALA A 708 -17.08 2.54 4.18
C ALA A 708 -17.75 2.60 5.56
N GLY A 709 -19.04 2.99 5.61
CA GLY A 709 -19.85 2.94 6.83
C GLY A 709 -19.95 1.53 7.43
N CYS A 710 -20.22 0.53 6.60
CA CYS A 710 -20.25 -0.87 7.05
C CYS A 710 -18.88 -1.36 7.55
N TYR A 711 -17.78 -0.97 6.90
CA TYR A 711 -16.42 -1.30 7.37
C TYR A 711 -16.14 -0.71 8.76
N ASN A 712 -16.49 0.55 8.98
CA ASN A 712 -16.33 1.19 10.29
C ASN A 712 -17.18 0.49 11.35
N MET A 713 -18.44 0.16 11.03
CA MET A 713 -19.32 -0.58 11.95
C MET A 713 -18.76 -1.95 12.34
N VAL A 714 -18.15 -2.66 11.39
CA VAL A 714 -17.47 -3.94 11.66
C VAL A 714 -16.25 -3.74 12.54
N ASP A 715 -15.46 -2.68 12.33
CA ASP A 715 -14.30 -2.39 13.19
C ASP A 715 -14.73 -2.05 14.62
N ASP A 716 -15.75 -1.21 14.79
CA ASP A 716 -16.31 -0.85 16.10
C ASP A 716 -16.84 -2.08 16.83
N ILE A 717 -17.63 -2.93 16.16
CA ILE A 717 -18.16 -4.16 16.75
C ILE A 717 -17.02 -5.15 17.06
N ARG A 718 -15.97 -5.23 16.23
CA ARG A 718 -14.78 -6.06 16.51
C ARG A 718 -14.01 -5.54 17.73
N GLN A 719 -13.94 -4.22 17.94
CA GLN A 719 -13.35 -3.65 19.16
C GLN A 719 -14.19 -4.02 20.40
N GLU A 720 -15.51 -3.92 20.33
CA GLU A 720 -16.41 -4.32 21.42
C GLU A 720 -16.39 -5.84 21.66
N LEU A 721 -16.27 -6.66 20.62
CA LEU A 721 -16.07 -8.11 20.71
C LEU A 721 -14.75 -8.45 21.40
N ARG A 722 -13.66 -7.75 21.07
CA ARG A 722 -12.37 -7.92 21.77
C ARG A 722 -12.49 -7.59 23.25
N LYS A 723 -13.16 -6.47 23.60
CA LYS A 723 -13.43 -6.12 25.00
C LYS A 723 -14.25 -7.22 25.69
N ALA A 724 -15.34 -7.67 25.07
CA ALA A 724 -16.18 -8.73 25.62
C ALA A 724 -15.42 -10.06 25.80
N SER A 725 -14.57 -10.45 24.85
CA SER A 725 -13.76 -11.68 24.92
C SER A 725 -12.68 -11.61 26.01
N VAL A 726 -12.11 -10.44 26.28
CA VAL A 726 -11.20 -10.24 27.43
C VAL A 726 -11.96 -10.40 28.75
N ILE A 727 -13.17 -9.84 28.84
CA ILE A 727 -14.02 -9.99 30.03
C ILE A 727 -14.47 -11.45 30.20
N GLU A 728 -14.80 -12.16 29.11
CA GLU A 728 -15.15 -13.60 29.13
C GLU A 728 -13.99 -14.43 29.68
N ASN A 729 -12.78 -14.24 29.16
CA ASN A 729 -11.59 -14.97 29.63
C ASN A 729 -11.30 -14.70 31.11
N THR A 730 -11.54 -13.46 31.56
CA THR A 730 -11.38 -13.09 32.97
C THR A 730 -12.44 -13.78 33.84
N ALA A 731 -13.72 -13.75 33.44
CA ALA A 731 -14.80 -14.42 34.15
C ALA A 731 -14.61 -15.94 34.18
N LYS A 732 -14.15 -16.54 33.07
CA LYS A 732 -13.82 -17.97 32.96
C LYS A 732 -12.68 -18.37 33.88
N MET A 733 -11.60 -17.60 33.89
CA MET A 733 -10.46 -17.86 34.79
C MET A 733 -10.87 -17.75 36.26
N ASN A 734 -11.70 -16.76 36.62
CA ASN A 734 -12.22 -16.61 37.97
C ASN A 734 -13.12 -17.78 38.40
N ALA A 735 -14.01 -18.24 37.52
CA ALA A 735 -14.84 -19.42 37.76
C ALA A 735 -13.95 -20.69 37.94
N GLU A 736 -12.98 -20.89 37.06
CA GLU A 736 -12.09 -22.07 37.11
C GLU A 736 -11.19 -22.07 38.36
N GLN A 737 -10.65 -20.91 38.76
CA GLN A 737 -9.88 -20.76 40.01
C GLN A 737 -10.73 -20.99 41.27
N THR A 738 -11.96 -20.49 41.28
CA THR A 738 -12.88 -20.66 42.42
C THR A 738 -13.31 -22.12 42.53
N LYS A 739 -13.53 -22.78 41.39
CA LYS A 739 -13.80 -24.23 41.33
C LYS A 739 -12.65 -25.06 41.87
N THR A 740 -11.40 -24.78 41.48
CA THR A 740 -10.24 -25.52 42.02
C THR A 740 -10.07 -25.30 43.52
N ARG A 741 -10.26 -24.07 44.02
CA ARG A 741 -10.21 -23.79 45.48
C ARG A 741 -11.32 -24.52 46.25
N MET A 742 -12.52 -24.59 45.68
CA MET A 742 -13.63 -25.37 46.24
C MET A 742 -13.28 -26.87 46.30
N GLU A 743 -12.69 -27.44 45.23
CA GLU A 743 -12.27 -28.84 45.19
C GLU A 743 -11.15 -29.15 46.21
N GLU A 744 -10.15 -28.26 46.34
CA GLU A 744 -9.08 -28.36 47.34
C GLU A 744 -9.63 -28.30 48.78
N ALA A 745 -10.58 -27.41 49.04
CA ALA A 745 -11.26 -27.31 50.35
C ALA A 745 -12.10 -28.56 50.65
N LYS A 746 -12.82 -29.10 49.65
CA LYS A 746 -13.60 -30.34 49.78
C LYS A 746 -12.68 -31.55 50.03
N GLN A 747 -11.54 -31.66 49.34
CA GLN A 747 -10.54 -32.72 49.58
C GLN A 747 -9.90 -32.61 50.97
N SER A 748 -9.54 -31.40 51.40
CA SER A 748 -8.97 -31.16 52.73
C SER A 748 -9.96 -31.53 53.84
N CYS A 749 -11.24 -31.20 53.66
CA CYS A 749 -12.31 -31.61 54.57
C CYS A 749 -12.45 -33.15 54.63
N ALA A 750 -12.41 -33.83 53.48
CA ALA A 750 -12.46 -35.29 53.43
C ALA A 750 -11.25 -35.95 54.14
N GLY A 751 -10.07 -35.35 54.02
CA GLY A 751 -8.87 -35.78 54.74
C GLY A 751 -9.03 -35.69 56.27
N TYR A 752 -9.51 -34.56 56.78
CA TYR A 752 -9.75 -34.39 58.21
C TYR A 752 -10.86 -35.30 58.76
N VAL A 753 -11.92 -35.55 57.98
CA VAL A 753 -12.98 -36.50 58.36
C VAL A 753 -12.43 -37.93 58.45
N ALA A 754 -11.57 -38.34 57.51
CA ALA A 754 -10.92 -39.64 57.55
C ALA A 754 -9.97 -39.79 58.75
N GLU A 755 -9.25 -38.73 59.13
CA GLU A 755 -8.38 -38.70 60.32
C GLU A 755 -9.19 -38.79 61.62
N GLN A 756 -10.31 -38.04 61.71
CA GLN A 756 -11.24 -38.13 62.84
C GLN A 756 -11.81 -39.54 63.00
N GLY A 757 -12.18 -40.20 61.90
CA GLY A 757 -12.71 -41.58 61.92
C GLY A 757 -11.66 -42.66 62.24
N LYS A 758 -10.36 -42.36 62.14
CA LYS A 758 -9.29 -43.24 62.65
C LYS A 758 -9.15 -43.10 64.16
N LEU A 759 -9.10 -41.85 64.66
CA LEU A 759 -9.03 -41.56 66.09
C LEU A 759 -10.25 -42.07 66.87
N GLU A 760 -11.44 -42.12 66.25
CA GLU A 760 -12.63 -42.72 66.87
C GLU A 760 -12.55 -44.23 67.05
N ARG A 761 -11.92 -44.94 66.11
CA ARG A 761 -11.69 -46.38 66.22
C ARG A 761 -10.65 -46.69 67.29
N GLU A 762 -9.55 -45.93 67.30
CA GLU A 762 -8.52 -46.02 68.35
C GLU A 762 -9.10 -45.73 69.75
N LEU A 763 -10.01 -44.77 69.89
CA LEU A 763 -10.68 -44.49 71.16
C LEU A 763 -11.63 -45.62 71.60
N GLY A 764 -12.33 -46.26 70.65
CA GLY A 764 -13.22 -47.39 70.92
C GLY A 764 -12.46 -48.62 71.43
N GLU A 765 -11.32 -48.93 70.80
CA GLU A 765 -10.42 -50.02 71.20
C GLU A 765 -9.85 -49.79 72.61
N ILE A 766 -9.56 -48.53 73.00
CA ILE A 766 -9.05 -48.21 74.33
C ILE A 766 -10.13 -48.39 75.42
N ILE A 767 -11.39 -48.12 75.13
CA ILE A 767 -12.51 -48.24 76.10
C ILE A 767 -12.88 -49.71 76.33
N GLU A 768 -12.93 -50.54 75.29
CA GLU A 768 -13.19 -51.99 75.42
C GLU A 768 -12.10 -52.69 76.23
N ASN A 769 -10.85 -52.25 76.08
CA ASN A 769 -9.70 -52.76 76.85
C ASN A 769 -9.73 -52.37 78.34
N GLU A 770 -10.47 -51.33 78.75
CA GLU A 770 -10.55 -50.90 80.16
C GLU A 770 -11.51 -51.76 81.01
N GLU A 771 -12.57 -52.31 80.40
CA GLU A 771 -13.55 -53.17 81.07
C GLU A 771 -13.06 -54.60 81.27
N SER A 772 -12.27 -55.15 80.34
CA SER A 772 -11.69 -56.51 80.43
C SER A 772 -10.67 -56.64 81.57
N ILE A 773 -9.85 -55.60 81.78
CA ILE A 773 -8.76 -55.55 82.77
C ILE A 773 -9.25 -55.61 84.24
N ARG A 774 -10.51 -55.27 84.54
CA ARG A 774 -11.07 -55.41 85.90
C ARG A 774 -11.42 -56.84 86.30
N MET A 775 -11.80 -57.67 85.33
CA MET A 775 -12.21 -59.06 85.56
C MET A 775 -10.99 -60.00 85.72
N GLU A 776 -9.84 -59.64 85.15
CA GLU A 776 -8.59 -60.43 85.18
C GLU A 776 -7.89 -60.51 86.55
N LEU A 777 -8.21 -59.61 87.51
CA LEU A 777 -7.51 -59.53 88.80
C LEU A 777 -7.84 -60.69 89.77
N GLU A 778 -8.99 -61.33 89.63
CA GLU A 778 -9.52 -62.35 90.56
C GLU A 778 -9.16 -63.79 90.13
N VAL A 779 -8.95 -64.01 88.83
CA VAL A 779 -8.59 -65.31 88.23
C VAL A 779 -7.09 -65.60 88.35
N SER A 780 -6.30 -64.55 88.55
CA SER A 780 -4.84 -64.56 88.58
C SER A 780 -4.28 -65.60 89.60
N GLU A 781 -4.56 -65.50 90.91
CA GLU A 781 -3.81 -66.23 91.96
C GLU A 781 -3.67 -67.77 91.85
N ASN A 782 -4.49 -68.45 91.03
CA ASN A 782 -4.45 -69.91 90.89
C ASN A 782 -3.67 -70.43 89.66
N LEU A 783 -3.43 -69.62 88.62
CA LEU A 783 -2.81 -70.09 87.36
C LEU A 783 -1.26 -70.18 87.41
N GLU A 784 -0.59 -69.45 88.31
CA GLU A 784 0.88 -69.26 88.27
C GLU A 784 1.69 -70.57 88.47
N LYS A 785 1.12 -71.52 89.21
CA LYS A 785 1.82 -72.78 89.57
C LYS A 785 1.83 -73.81 88.44
N GLU A 786 0.92 -73.73 87.49
CA GLU A 786 0.75 -74.74 86.44
C GLU A 786 1.60 -74.44 85.20
N LEU A 787 1.92 -73.16 84.98
CA LEU A 787 2.49 -72.64 83.75
C LEU A 787 4.01 -72.77 83.63
N ASN A 788 4.73 -72.77 84.75
CA ASN A 788 6.20 -72.82 84.77
C ASN A 788 6.76 -74.11 84.18
N LEU A 789 6.02 -75.23 84.27
CA LEU A 789 6.44 -76.54 83.73
C LEU A 789 6.29 -76.65 82.21
N ARG A 790 5.43 -75.83 81.57
CA ARG A 790 5.09 -75.96 80.15
C ARG A 790 5.98 -75.11 79.23
N ILE A 791 6.58 -74.04 79.77
CA ILE A 791 7.43 -73.09 79.05
C ILE A 791 8.76 -73.71 78.61
N GLU A 792 9.33 -74.60 79.43
CA GLU A 792 10.64 -75.22 79.12
C GLU A 792 10.59 -76.18 77.92
N GLU A 793 9.44 -76.80 77.64
CA GLU A 793 9.28 -77.73 76.51
C GLU A 793 9.11 -77.00 75.17
N LEU A 794 8.39 -75.87 75.15
CA LEU A 794 8.08 -75.12 73.93
C LEU A 794 9.29 -74.33 73.39
N HIS A 795 10.18 -73.86 74.27
CA HIS A 795 11.39 -73.12 73.87
C HIS A 795 12.34 -73.91 72.97
N ALA A 796 12.38 -75.24 73.10
CA ALA A 796 13.22 -76.11 72.28
C ALA A 796 12.68 -76.32 70.85
N LEU A 797 11.37 -76.14 70.63
CA LEU A 797 10.76 -76.20 69.29
C LEU A 797 10.94 -74.90 68.51
N LEU A 798 10.81 -73.74 69.17
CA LEU A 798 10.84 -72.42 68.53
C LEU A 798 12.16 -72.09 67.82
N GLU A 799 13.29 -72.48 68.42
CA GLU A 799 14.63 -72.29 67.84
C GLU A 799 14.78 -73.02 66.50
N LYS A 800 14.11 -74.17 66.33
CA LYS A 800 14.20 -74.98 65.12
C LYS A 800 13.38 -74.43 63.95
N GLU A 801 12.31 -73.69 64.23
CA GLU A 801 11.46 -73.06 63.21
C GLU A 801 11.96 -71.67 62.78
N ARG A 802 12.66 -70.93 63.65
CA ARG A 802 13.31 -69.67 63.25
C ARG A 802 14.41 -69.86 62.21
N ASP A 803 15.11 -70.99 62.24
CA ASP A 803 16.09 -71.34 61.21
C ASP A 803 15.43 -71.60 59.85
N THR A 804 14.23 -72.19 59.81
CA THR A 804 13.49 -72.46 58.56
C THR A 804 12.84 -71.20 57.98
N GLU A 805 12.43 -70.23 58.81
CA GLU A 805 11.92 -68.92 58.36
C GLU A 805 13.00 -68.12 57.60
N SER A 806 14.22 -68.08 58.14
CA SER A 806 15.35 -67.37 57.53
C SER A 806 15.70 -67.90 56.13
N GLU A 807 15.52 -69.21 55.91
CA GLU A 807 15.74 -69.86 54.62
C GLU A 807 14.60 -69.58 53.63
N GLN A 808 13.33 -69.56 54.08
CA GLN A 808 12.17 -69.23 53.23
C GLN A 808 12.09 -67.74 52.86
N LEU A 809 12.53 -66.83 53.75
CA LEU A 809 12.59 -65.39 53.49
C LEU A 809 13.49 -65.07 52.29
N LYS A 810 14.69 -65.67 52.23
CA LYS A 810 15.63 -65.48 51.11
C LYS A 810 15.04 -65.97 49.78
N ILE A 811 14.37 -67.13 49.79
CA ILE A 811 13.72 -67.70 48.61
C ILE A 811 12.55 -66.82 48.14
N SER A 812 11.80 -66.22 49.07
CA SER A 812 10.71 -65.29 48.74
C SER A 812 11.22 -63.97 48.13
N GLU A 813 12.31 -63.41 48.64
CA GLU A 813 12.91 -62.19 48.10
C GLU A 813 13.45 -62.40 46.68
N GLU A 814 14.15 -63.52 46.43
CA GLU A 814 14.64 -63.87 45.09
C GLU A 814 13.50 -64.08 44.08
N SER A 815 12.41 -64.74 44.49
CA SER A 815 11.23 -64.94 43.64
C SER A 815 10.49 -63.64 43.34
N HIS A 816 10.38 -62.73 44.31
CA HIS A 816 9.71 -61.44 44.12
C HIS A 816 10.51 -60.48 43.22
N LEU A 817 11.85 -60.47 43.36
CA LEU A 817 12.75 -59.73 42.46
C LEU A 817 12.66 -60.22 41.01
N SER A 818 12.55 -61.54 40.81
CA SER A 818 12.34 -62.13 39.48
C SER A 818 11.00 -61.71 38.86
N LEU A 819 9.92 -61.70 39.64
CA LEU A 819 8.59 -61.26 39.21
C LEU A 819 8.56 -59.77 38.83
N ALA A 820 9.14 -58.90 39.66
CA ALA A 820 9.24 -57.46 39.37
C ALA A 820 10.05 -57.19 38.09
N GLY A 821 11.13 -57.94 37.87
CA GLY A 821 11.91 -57.88 36.63
C GLY A 821 11.11 -58.27 35.38
N MET A 822 10.26 -59.30 35.47
CA MET A 822 9.39 -59.73 34.37
C MET A 822 8.22 -58.76 34.13
N GLU A 823 7.66 -58.16 35.18
CA GLU A 823 6.62 -57.11 35.08
C GLU A 823 7.13 -55.88 34.33
N GLN A 824 8.34 -55.42 34.68
CA GLN A 824 8.98 -54.29 34.01
C GLN A 824 9.22 -54.57 32.52
N GLN A 825 9.66 -55.79 32.17
CA GLN A 825 9.84 -56.20 30.78
C GLN A 825 8.51 -56.28 30.01
N ASN A 826 7.43 -56.74 30.63
CA ASN A 826 6.10 -56.81 30.01
C ASN A 826 5.49 -55.41 29.78
N LEU A 827 5.72 -54.48 30.71
CA LEU A 827 5.39 -53.06 30.54
C LEU A 827 6.16 -52.43 29.38
N PHE A 828 7.47 -52.66 29.30
CA PHE A 828 8.32 -52.16 28.21
C PHE A 828 7.88 -52.66 26.83
N VAL A 829 7.55 -53.95 26.70
CA VAL A 829 7.03 -54.51 25.44
C VAL A 829 5.65 -53.93 25.11
N SER A 830 4.78 -53.73 26.11
CA SER A 830 3.45 -53.13 25.89
C SER A 830 3.51 -51.66 25.44
N GLU A 831 4.41 -50.86 26.01
CA GLU A 831 4.64 -49.47 25.56
C GLU A 831 5.19 -49.42 24.13
N ASN A 832 6.09 -50.34 23.76
CA ASN A 832 6.61 -50.41 22.39
C ASN A 832 5.52 -50.81 21.37
N ILE A 833 4.60 -51.70 21.74
CA ILE A 833 3.43 -52.04 20.90
C ILE A 833 2.55 -50.79 20.71
N SER A 834 2.25 -50.06 21.80
CA SER A 834 1.45 -48.83 21.74
C SER A 834 2.10 -47.77 20.84
N ARG A 835 3.43 -47.59 20.94
CA ARG A 835 4.18 -46.66 20.07
C ARG A 835 4.08 -47.04 18.60
N ILE A 836 4.24 -48.33 18.29
CA ILE A 836 4.16 -48.82 16.90
C ILE A 836 2.73 -48.69 16.35
N GLU A 837 1.69 -48.89 17.18
CA GLU A 837 0.31 -48.66 16.78
C GLU A 837 0.03 -47.19 16.44
N GLU A 838 0.53 -46.25 17.24
CA GLU A 838 0.42 -44.81 16.93
C GLU A 838 1.15 -44.44 15.63
N GLU A 839 2.33 -45.03 15.36
CA GLU A 839 3.04 -44.85 14.10
C GLU A 839 2.26 -45.40 12.91
N ILE A 840 1.63 -46.58 13.04
CA ILE A 840 0.79 -47.17 11.99
C ILE A 840 -0.43 -46.28 11.70
N VAL A 841 -1.10 -45.75 12.72
CA VAL A 841 -2.25 -44.84 12.53
C VAL A 841 -1.84 -43.56 11.82
N LYS A 842 -0.67 -42.99 12.16
CA LYS A 842 -0.13 -41.81 11.48
C LYS A 842 0.15 -42.08 10.00
N PHE A 843 0.79 -43.19 9.68
CA PHE A 843 1.06 -43.57 8.29
C PHE A 843 -0.21 -43.91 7.51
N GLN A 844 -1.24 -44.48 8.16
CA GLN A 844 -2.54 -44.71 7.53
C GLN A 844 -3.26 -43.39 7.20
N ALA A 845 -3.20 -42.39 8.08
CA ALA A 845 -3.74 -41.07 7.82
C ALA A 845 -2.99 -40.35 6.67
N GLU A 846 -1.65 -40.48 6.63
CA GLU A 846 -0.84 -39.96 5.50
C GLU A 846 -1.21 -40.64 4.17
N LEU A 847 -1.52 -41.95 4.20
CA LEU A 847 -1.94 -42.70 3.02
C LEU A 847 -3.31 -42.24 2.50
N GLU A 848 -4.29 -42.04 3.38
CA GLU A 848 -5.60 -41.48 3.00
C GLU A 848 -5.51 -40.06 2.43
N GLU A 849 -4.59 -39.24 2.93
CA GLU A 849 -4.37 -37.89 2.42
C GLU A 849 -3.70 -37.91 1.04
N LEU A 850 -2.70 -38.77 0.85
CA LEU A 850 -2.04 -38.95 -0.45
C LEU A 850 -2.98 -39.51 -1.52
N ASP A 851 -3.90 -40.41 -1.16
CA ASP A 851 -4.88 -40.98 -2.09
C ASP A 851 -5.90 -39.92 -2.56
N LYS A 852 -6.37 -39.06 -1.66
CA LYS A 852 -7.24 -37.92 -2.02
C LYS A 852 -6.55 -36.92 -2.94
N ASN A 853 -5.27 -36.63 -2.68
CA ASN A 853 -4.49 -35.71 -3.50
C ASN A 853 -4.23 -36.28 -4.92
N LYS A 854 -4.13 -37.61 -5.02
CA LYS A 854 -4.01 -38.32 -6.30
C LYS A 854 -5.30 -38.21 -7.12
N ASP A 855 -6.45 -38.47 -6.51
CA ASP A 855 -7.75 -38.35 -7.17
C ASP A 855 -7.97 -36.93 -7.71
N TYR A 856 -7.62 -35.91 -6.92
CA TYR A 856 -7.70 -34.51 -7.33
C TYR A 856 -6.79 -34.19 -8.54
N ALA A 857 -5.55 -34.69 -8.55
CA ALA A 857 -4.63 -34.50 -9.66
C ALA A 857 -5.13 -35.20 -10.95
N SER A 858 -5.76 -36.37 -10.83
CA SER A 858 -6.34 -37.11 -11.96
C SER A 858 -7.54 -36.38 -12.58
N ASP A 859 -8.43 -35.81 -11.75
CA ASP A 859 -9.58 -35.04 -12.21
C ASP A 859 -9.17 -33.72 -12.86
N GLU A 860 -8.15 -33.05 -12.31
CA GLU A 860 -7.58 -31.82 -12.90
C GLU A 860 -6.96 -32.07 -14.28
N ILE A 861 -6.33 -33.24 -14.50
CA ILE A 861 -5.80 -33.63 -15.82
C ILE A 861 -6.93 -33.81 -16.83
N LYS A 862 -8.02 -34.51 -16.46
CA LYS A 862 -9.16 -34.73 -17.36
C LYS A 862 -9.86 -33.43 -17.77
N GLU A 863 -10.10 -32.54 -16.82
CA GLU A 863 -10.75 -31.24 -17.10
C GLU A 863 -9.93 -30.41 -18.09
N LYS A 864 -8.60 -30.39 -17.93
CA LYS A 864 -7.69 -29.68 -18.84
C LYS A 864 -7.60 -30.35 -20.21
N GLU A 865 -7.64 -31.68 -20.29
CA GLU A 865 -7.67 -32.41 -21.56
C GLU A 865 -8.95 -32.14 -22.37
N ASP A 866 -10.11 -32.04 -21.70
CA ASP A 866 -11.38 -31.70 -22.33
C ASP A 866 -11.40 -30.24 -22.83
N LYS A 867 -10.81 -29.30 -22.06
CA LYS A 867 -10.61 -27.91 -22.49
C LYS A 867 -9.77 -27.81 -23.77
N ILE A 868 -8.71 -28.61 -23.88
CA ILE A 868 -7.85 -28.65 -25.08
C ILE A 868 -8.63 -29.18 -26.30
N LYS A 869 -9.53 -30.15 -26.12
CA LYS A 869 -10.40 -30.63 -27.21
C LYS A 869 -11.33 -29.54 -27.71
N GLU A 870 -11.95 -28.78 -26.81
CA GLU A 870 -12.85 -27.67 -27.14
C GLU A 870 -12.12 -26.55 -27.93
N LEU A 871 -10.93 -26.16 -27.46
CA LEU A 871 -10.10 -25.14 -28.12
C LEU A 871 -9.64 -25.59 -29.51
N ARG A 872 -9.29 -26.87 -29.70
CA ARG A 872 -8.95 -27.42 -31.02
C ARG A 872 -10.13 -27.42 -31.98
N GLY A 873 -11.32 -27.81 -31.51
CA GLY A 873 -12.54 -27.73 -32.33
C GLY A 873 -12.82 -26.32 -32.82
N THR A 874 -12.52 -25.31 -32.01
CA THR A 874 -12.67 -23.89 -32.38
C THR A 874 -11.64 -23.47 -33.44
N ILE A 875 -10.39 -23.93 -33.34
CA ILE A 875 -9.34 -23.66 -34.34
C ILE A 875 -9.69 -24.31 -35.70
N ASP A 876 -10.19 -25.54 -35.70
CA ASP A 876 -10.54 -26.26 -36.93
C ASP A 876 -11.71 -25.58 -37.66
N ASN A 877 -12.74 -25.14 -36.94
CA ASN A 877 -13.86 -24.37 -37.52
C ASN A 877 -13.42 -23.01 -38.11
N SER A 878 -12.35 -22.42 -37.56
CA SER A 878 -11.82 -21.14 -38.03
C SER A 878 -11.06 -21.26 -39.36
N ARG A 879 -10.61 -22.46 -39.72
CA ARG A 879 -9.78 -22.71 -40.91
C ARG A 879 -10.54 -22.59 -42.23
N GLU A 880 -11.82 -22.94 -42.25
CA GLU A 880 -12.66 -22.78 -43.45
C GLU A 880 -12.86 -21.30 -43.79
N LEU A 881 -13.01 -20.45 -42.76
CA LEU A 881 -13.10 -18.99 -42.92
C LEU A 881 -11.82 -18.38 -43.51
N PHE A 882 -10.66 -18.97 -43.21
CA PHE A 882 -9.35 -18.53 -43.73
C PHE A 882 -9.24 -18.69 -45.24
N ASP A 883 -9.60 -19.87 -45.74
CA ASP A 883 -9.50 -20.20 -47.16
C ASP A 883 -10.46 -19.34 -48.00
N GLU A 884 -11.59 -18.93 -47.43
CA GLU A 884 -12.57 -18.04 -48.07
C GLU A 884 -12.04 -16.59 -48.19
N ILE A 885 -11.44 -16.05 -47.12
CA ILE A 885 -10.88 -14.70 -47.09
C ILE A 885 -9.66 -14.56 -48.02
N GLU A 886 -8.78 -15.57 -48.10
CA GLU A 886 -7.62 -15.54 -49.01
C GLU A 886 -8.05 -15.50 -50.49
N LYS A 887 -9.14 -16.20 -50.82
CA LYS A 887 -9.69 -16.21 -52.17
C LYS A 887 -10.27 -14.84 -52.56
N GLU A 888 -11.00 -14.20 -51.64
CA GLU A 888 -11.57 -12.86 -51.82
C GLU A 888 -10.48 -11.80 -52.06
N ILE A 889 -9.39 -11.83 -51.29
CA ILE A 889 -8.25 -10.90 -51.46
C ILE A 889 -7.64 -11.03 -52.85
N LYS A 890 -7.50 -12.26 -53.36
CA LYS A 890 -6.88 -12.51 -54.66
C LYS A 890 -7.71 -11.95 -55.81
N GLU A 891 -9.02 -12.18 -55.80
CA GLU A 891 -9.94 -11.68 -56.84
C GLU A 891 -9.96 -10.14 -56.89
N GLN A 892 -9.97 -9.47 -55.72
CA GLN A 892 -9.96 -8.00 -55.65
C GLN A 892 -8.62 -7.40 -56.12
N THR A 893 -7.47 -8.03 -55.81
CA THR A 893 -6.16 -7.54 -56.27
C THR A 893 -6.02 -7.58 -57.80
N GLU A 894 -6.57 -8.61 -58.46
CA GLU A 894 -6.55 -8.71 -59.92
C GLU A 894 -7.43 -7.61 -60.58
N GLY A 895 -8.56 -7.26 -59.96
CA GLY A 895 -9.42 -6.15 -60.38
C GLY A 895 -8.73 -4.78 -60.30
N ARG A 896 -8.02 -4.52 -59.20
CA ARG A 896 -7.27 -3.27 -58.98
C ARG A 896 -6.19 -3.02 -60.04
N ASP A 897 -5.44 -4.06 -60.39
CA ASP A 897 -4.33 -3.94 -61.34
C ASP A 897 -4.79 -3.61 -62.76
N ALA A 898 -6.01 -4.01 -63.13
CA ALA A 898 -6.62 -3.65 -64.42
C ALA A 898 -7.04 -2.16 -64.48
N LEU A 899 -7.62 -1.64 -63.39
CA LEU A 899 -8.04 -0.24 -63.26
C LEU A 899 -6.85 0.73 -63.25
N ASN A 900 -5.78 0.38 -62.53
CA ASN A 900 -4.56 1.18 -62.45
C ASN A 900 -3.87 1.41 -63.81
N ARG A 901 -4.03 0.50 -64.77
CA ARG A 901 -3.51 0.68 -66.14
C ARG A 901 -4.28 1.75 -66.91
N LYS A 902 -5.61 1.83 -66.75
CA LYS A 902 -6.44 2.88 -67.34
C LYS A 902 -6.13 4.24 -66.69
N HIS A 903 -5.96 4.27 -65.37
CA HIS A 903 -5.64 5.47 -64.60
C HIS A 903 -4.38 6.21 -65.11
N LYS A 904 -3.32 5.47 -65.48
CA LYS A 904 -2.08 6.05 -66.04
C LYS A 904 -2.25 6.75 -67.40
N GLN A 905 -3.18 6.30 -68.23
CA GLN A 905 -3.41 6.91 -69.56
C GLN A 905 -4.15 8.25 -69.46
N PHE A 906 -5.15 8.33 -68.56
CA PHE A 906 -5.89 9.56 -68.30
C PHE A 906 -5.01 10.66 -67.66
N LEU A 907 -4.05 10.27 -66.82
CA LEU A 907 -3.14 11.22 -66.17
C LEU A 907 -2.29 12.02 -67.19
N GLN A 908 -1.78 11.35 -68.24
CA GLN A 908 -0.98 12.02 -69.27
C GLN A 908 -1.79 13.07 -70.06
N MET A 909 -3.02 12.73 -70.44
CA MET A 909 -3.90 13.68 -71.15
C MET A 909 -4.30 14.88 -70.26
N ARG A 910 -4.49 14.65 -68.96
CA ARG A 910 -4.78 15.72 -67.98
C ARG A 910 -3.61 16.70 -67.84
N GLU A 911 -2.37 16.21 -67.82
CA GLU A 911 -1.18 17.05 -67.70
C GLU A 911 -1.00 18.02 -68.87
N ASP A 912 -1.27 17.57 -70.10
CA ASP A 912 -1.08 18.40 -71.28
C ASP A 912 -2.13 19.51 -71.41
N LEU A 913 -3.40 19.21 -71.08
CA LEU A 913 -4.46 20.21 -70.95
C LEU A 913 -4.18 21.23 -69.84
N SER A 914 -3.67 20.77 -68.69
CA SER A 914 -3.29 21.65 -67.57
C SER A 914 -2.16 22.62 -67.93
N LYS A 915 -1.14 22.16 -68.68
CA LYS A 915 -0.06 23.05 -69.16
C LYS A 915 -0.60 24.17 -70.06
N HIS A 916 -1.57 23.85 -70.92
CA HIS A 916 -2.18 24.83 -71.82
C HIS A 916 -3.03 25.87 -71.06
N ILE A 917 -3.86 25.42 -70.12
CA ILE A 917 -4.62 26.30 -69.21
C ILE A 917 -3.68 27.18 -68.41
N SER A 918 -2.58 26.65 -67.86
CA SER A 918 -1.60 27.43 -67.10
C SER A 918 -0.92 28.53 -67.93
N ALA A 919 -0.70 28.31 -69.23
CA ALA A 919 -0.13 29.33 -70.10
C ALA A 919 -1.11 30.50 -70.34
N LEU A 920 -2.37 30.18 -70.63
CA LEU A 920 -3.43 31.17 -70.84
C LEU A 920 -3.78 31.93 -69.54
N ASP A 921 -3.79 31.23 -68.41
CA ASP A 921 -4.01 31.81 -67.08
C ASP A 921 -2.88 32.77 -66.68
N LYS A 922 -1.61 32.42 -66.98
CA LYS A 922 -0.46 33.34 -66.78
C LYS A 922 -0.59 34.62 -67.62
N GLU A 923 -1.11 34.50 -68.83
CA GLU A 923 -1.28 35.66 -69.72
C GLU A 923 -2.44 36.56 -69.27
N CYS A 924 -3.58 35.96 -68.89
CA CYS A 924 -4.70 36.66 -68.24
C CYS A 924 -4.24 37.33 -66.94
N PHE A 925 -3.52 36.62 -66.09
CA PHE A 925 -2.97 37.13 -64.84
C PHE A 925 -1.98 38.27 -65.06
N ARG A 926 -1.12 38.20 -66.09
CA ARG A 926 -0.18 39.29 -66.40
C ARG A 926 -0.93 40.58 -66.78
N LEU A 927 -1.96 40.46 -67.62
CA LEU A 927 -2.76 41.60 -68.06
C LEU A 927 -3.65 42.13 -66.94
N ASP A 928 -4.22 41.25 -66.12
CA ASP A 928 -5.00 41.63 -64.94
C ASP A 928 -4.11 42.29 -63.90
N SER A 929 -2.92 41.74 -63.63
CA SER A 929 -1.94 42.34 -62.73
C SER A 929 -1.49 43.71 -63.20
N GLN A 930 -1.33 43.94 -64.50
CA GLN A 930 -1.04 45.29 -65.02
C GLN A 930 -2.21 46.25 -64.82
N LYS A 931 -3.44 45.82 -65.09
CA LYS A 931 -4.64 46.62 -64.87
C LYS A 931 -4.80 46.94 -63.37
N GLN A 932 -4.74 45.91 -62.55
CA GLN A 932 -4.77 46.01 -61.09
C GLN A 932 -3.61 46.83 -60.53
N SER A 933 -2.43 46.83 -61.16
CA SER A 933 -1.29 47.66 -60.74
C SER A 933 -1.56 49.15 -60.98
N TYR A 934 -2.19 49.50 -62.09
CA TYR A 934 -2.62 50.88 -62.33
C TYR A 934 -3.82 51.28 -61.44
N GLU A 935 -4.82 50.40 -61.28
CA GLU A 935 -5.94 50.60 -60.35
C GLU A 935 -5.43 50.73 -58.91
N ALA A 936 -4.51 49.87 -58.49
CA ALA A 936 -3.87 49.95 -57.19
C ALA A 936 -2.92 51.14 -57.07
N ALA A 937 -2.30 51.64 -58.15
CA ALA A 937 -1.51 52.86 -58.06
C ALA A 937 -2.40 54.08 -57.80
N SER A 938 -3.56 54.15 -58.45
CA SER A 938 -4.59 55.19 -58.22
C SER A 938 -5.24 55.03 -56.84
N GLU A 939 -5.66 53.82 -56.48
CA GLU A 939 -6.24 53.52 -55.17
C GLU A 939 -5.20 53.69 -54.05
N LYS A 940 -3.94 53.34 -54.25
CA LYS A 940 -2.84 53.60 -53.29
C LYS A 940 -2.59 55.09 -53.13
N GLN A 941 -2.65 55.87 -54.20
CA GLN A 941 -2.53 57.32 -54.10
C GLN A 941 -3.71 57.90 -53.32
N MET A 942 -4.94 57.44 -53.62
CA MET A 942 -6.17 57.90 -52.97
C MET A 942 -6.25 57.45 -51.50
N ASN A 943 -5.88 56.21 -51.21
CA ASN A 943 -5.81 55.64 -49.87
C ASN A 943 -4.63 56.22 -49.11
N TYR A 944 -3.47 56.48 -49.71
CA TYR A 944 -2.37 57.15 -48.99
C TYR A 944 -2.81 58.53 -48.49
N MET A 945 -3.60 59.27 -49.27
CA MET A 945 -4.20 60.54 -48.82
C MET A 945 -5.30 60.36 -47.77
N TRP A 946 -6.05 59.26 -47.81
CA TRP A 946 -7.12 59.00 -46.85
C TRP A 946 -6.61 58.38 -45.54
N GLU A 947 -5.69 57.43 -45.60
CA GLU A 947 -5.13 56.70 -44.46
C GLU A 947 -4.12 57.53 -43.69
N GLU A 948 -3.21 58.24 -44.37
CA GLU A 948 -2.24 59.08 -43.64
C GLU A 948 -2.84 60.40 -43.19
N TYR A 949 -3.82 60.93 -43.93
CA TYR A 949 -4.24 62.33 -43.79
C TYR A 949 -5.76 62.57 -43.68
N GLU A 950 -6.60 61.56 -43.90
CA GLU A 950 -8.08 61.60 -43.90
C GLU A 950 -8.68 62.61 -44.91
N ILE A 951 -7.99 62.81 -46.03
CA ILE A 951 -8.38 63.79 -47.05
C ILE A 951 -8.88 63.06 -48.31
N THR A 952 -10.08 63.41 -48.77
CA THR A 952 -10.61 62.93 -50.05
C THR A 952 -10.13 63.79 -51.22
N TYR A 953 -10.13 63.26 -52.45
CA TYR A 953 -9.74 64.00 -53.67
C TYR A 953 -10.40 65.38 -53.80
N ASN A 954 -11.70 65.48 -53.50
CA ASN A 954 -12.45 66.74 -53.54
C ASN A 954 -12.04 67.73 -52.43
N HIS A 955 -11.56 67.24 -51.29
CA HIS A 955 -11.07 68.06 -50.18
C HIS A 955 -9.60 68.46 -50.41
N ALA A 956 -8.78 67.58 -50.97
CA ALA A 956 -7.43 67.87 -51.45
C ALA A 956 -7.43 68.99 -52.49
N MET A 957 -8.42 69.00 -53.41
CA MET A 957 -8.59 70.09 -54.39
C MET A 957 -8.82 71.47 -53.76
N LYS A 958 -9.39 71.56 -52.53
CA LYS A 958 -9.62 72.84 -51.82
C LYS A 958 -8.37 73.35 -51.11
N LEU A 959 -7.44 72.47 -50.76
CA LEU A 959 -6.18 72.77 -50.07
C LEU A 959 -5.01 72.97 -51.06
N ARG A 960 -5.33 73.10 -52.35
CA ARG A 960 -4.37 73.29 -53.42
C ARG A 960 -3.70 74.65 -53.31
N ASP A 961 -2.38 74.67 -53.31
CA ASP A 961 -1.58 75.90 -53.42
C ASP A 961 -1.23 76.14 -54.90
N GLU A 962 -1.64 77.30 -55.44
CA GLU A 962 -1.41 77.65 -56.85
C GLU A 962 0.07 77.90 -57.17
N ASN A 963 0.92 78.10 -56.15
CA ASN A 963 2.35 78.33 -56.33
C ASN A 963 3.20 77.03 -56.41
N LEU A 964 2.60 75.86 -56.18
CA LEU A 964 3.30 74.56 -56.12
C LEU A 964 2.95 73.67 -57.33
N THR A 965 3.50 74.00 -58.51
CA THR A 965 3.28 73.25 -59.77
C THR A 965 4.44 72.37 -60.21
N ASP A 966 5.59 72.40 -59.52
CA ASP A 966 6.77 71.60 -59.87
C ASP A 966 6.82 70.26 -59.10
N LEU A 967 6.50 69.18 -59.81
CA LEU A 967 6.55 67.80 -59.30
C LEU A 967 7.95 67.39 -58.80
N ALA A 968 9.03 67.93 -59.38
CA ALA A 968 10.38 67.55 -58.99
C ALA A 968 10.81 68.19 -57.66
N TYR A 969 10.38 69.43 -57.41
CA TYR A 969 10.64 70.14 -56.15
C TYR A 969 9.91 69.52 -54.96
N MET A 970 8.61 69.23 -55.09
CA MET A 970 7.80 68.62 -54.02
C MET A 970 8.30 67.22 -53.64
N LYS A 971 8.70 66.43 -54.64
CA LYS A 971 9.25 65.09 -54.42
C LYS A 971 10.54 65.11 -53.60
N ARG A 972 11.38 66.15 -53.74
CA ARG A 972 12.61 66.32 -52.93
C ARG A 972 12.31 66.59 -51.47
N GLN A 973 11.41 67.52 -51.17
CA GLN A 973 11.05 67.89 -49.79
C GLN A 973 10.33 66.76 -49.04
N ILE A 974 9.41 66.05 -49.72
CA ILE A 974 8.77 64.83 -49.20
C ILE A 974 9.81 63.75 -48.85
N GLN A 975 10.87 63.65 -49.65
CA GLN A 975 11.91 62.64 -49.48
C GLN A 975 12.87 62.98 -48.33
N GLU A 976 13.19 64.26 -48.09
CA GLU A 976 13.97 64.70 -46.93
C GLU A 976 13.23 64.40 -45.61
N LEU A 977 11.95 64.79 -45.51
CA LEU A 977 11.12 64.52 -44.32
C LEU A 977 10.86 63.02 -44.09
N LYS A 978 10.59 62.24 -45.16
CA LYS A 978 10.48 60.77 -45.06
C LYS A 978 11.79 60.11 -44.64
N ASN A 979 12.95 60.65 -45.02
CA ASN A 979 14.24 60.12 -44.61
C ASN A 979 14.52 60.38 -43.13
N GLU A 980 14.12 61.53 -42.59
CA GLU A 980 14.23 61.80 -41.16
C GLU A 980 13.29 60.92 -40.33
N ILE A 981 12.07 60.66 -40.81
CA ILE A 981 11.13 59.73 -40.17
C ILE A 981 11.63 58.27 -40.26
N ARG A 982 12.21 57.86 -41.41
CA ARG A 982 12.80 56.53 -41.57
C ARG A 982 14.03 56.28 -40.69
N LYS A 983 14.83 57.32 -40.42
CA LYS A 983 15.98 57.22 -39.50
C LYS A 983 15.56 56.85 -38.07
N LEU A 984 14.31 57.14 -37.67
CA LEU A 984 13.74 56.77 -36.38
C LEU A 984 13.31 55.28 -36.29
N GLY A 985 13.27 54.55 -37.41
CA GLY A 985 13.01 53.11 -37.45
C GLY A 985 11.52 52.73 -37.36
N THR A 986 11.24 51.48 -36.97
CA THR A 986 9.87 51.01 -36.71
C THR A 986 9.46 51.40 -35.30
N VAL A 987 8.42 52.21 -35.22
CA VAL A 987 8.09 52.91 -33.99
C VAL A 987 6.80 52.31 -33.41
N ASN A 988 6.93 51.63 -32.27
CA ASN A 988 5.81 50.96 -31.60
C ASN A 988 5.18 51.88 -30.54
N VAL A 989 4.02 52.45 -30.87
CA VAL A 989 3.31 53.37 -29.97
C VAL A 989 2.69 52.65 -28.76
N ASN A 990 2.36 51.34 -28.89
CA ASN A 990 1.83 50.50 -27.81
C ASN A 990 2.90 50.03 -26.82
N ALA A 991 4.18 50.08 -27.21
CA ALA A 991 5.30 49.71 -26.33
C ALA A 991 5.31 50.51 -25.00
N ILE A 992 4.67 51.68 -24.99
CA ILE A 992 4.52 52.53 -23.80
C ILE A 992 3.66 51.81 -22.73
N GLU A 993 2.58 51.14 -23.11
CA GLU A 993 1.69 50.41 -22.17
C GLU A 993 2.18 48.98 -21.90
N ASP A 994 2.69 48.28 -22.91
CA ASP A 994 3.18 46.90 -22.78
C ASP A 994 4.42 46.80 -21.87
N PHE A 995 5.32 47.80 -21.95
CA PHE A 995 6.46 47.91 -21.04
C PHE A 995 6.01 48.00 -19.57
N LYS A 996 4.93 48.75 -19.31
CA LYS A 996 4.41 48.95 -17.95
C LYS A 996 3.90 47.65 -17.33
N ASN A 997 3.07 46.90 -18.05
CA ASN A 997 2.45 45.66 -17.55
C ASN A 997 3.47 44.54 -17.30
N ILE A 998 4.44 44.36 -18.22
CA ILE A 998 5.47 43.33 -18.10
C ILE A 998 6.47 43.69 -16.98
N SER A 999 6.77 44.97 -16.80
CA SER A 999 7.62 45.46 -15.70
C SER A 999 7.04 45.12 -14.31
N GLU A 1000 5.75 45.33 -14.09
CA GLU A 1000 5.09 45.02 -12.81
C GLU A 1000 5.10 43.51 -12.50
N ARG A 1001 4.86 42.66 -13.51
CA ARG A 1001 4.88 41.19 -13.35
C ARG A 1001 6.29 40.65 -13.09
N TYR A 1002 7.30 41.17 -13.78
CA TYR A 1002 8.70 40.81 -13.55
C TYR A 1002 9.14 41.18 -12.13
N ALA A 1003 8.77 42.37 -11.65
CA ALA A 1003 9.09 42.81 -10.30
C ALA A 1003 8.51 41.89 -9.20
N PHE A 1004 7.27 41.42 -9.35
CA PHE A 1004 6.64 40.50 -8.39
C PHE A 1004 7.34 39.14 -8.33
N LEU A 1005 7.60 38.51 -9.48
CA LEU A 1005 8.24 37.18 -9.54
C LEU A 1005 9.70 37.24 -9.10
N LYS A 1006 10.39 38.36 -9.35
CA LYS A 1006 11.75 38.59 -8.88
C LYS A 1006 11.82 38.62 -7.36
N ASN A 1007 10.88 39.29 -6.68
CA ASN A 1007 10.83 39.28 -5.21
C ASN A 1007 10.64 37.85 -4.65
N GLN A 1008 9.74 37.06 -5.24
CA GLN A 1008 9.50 35.68 -4.79
C GLN A 1008 10.70 34.74 -5.05
N HIS A 1009 11.42 34.96 -6.15
CA HIS A 1009 12.68 34.27 -6.41
C HIS A 1009 13.73 34.63 -5.36
N ASP A 1010 13.86 35.92 -5.04
CA ASP A 1010 14.83 36.39 -4.06
C ASP A 1010 14.52 35.85 -2.65
N ASP A 1011 13.25 35.73 -2.27
CA ASP A 1011 12.81 35.08 -1.03
C ASP A 1011 13.22 33.59 -0.98
N LEU A 1012 13.06 32.85 -2.09
CA LEU A 1012 13.47 31.43 -2.17
C LEU A 1012 14.99 31.25 -2.16
N VAL A 1013 15.72 32.17 -2.78
CA VAL A 1013 17.19 32.21 -2.71
C VAL A 1013 17.64 32.46 -1.27
N GLU A 1014 16.99 33.36 -0.54
CA GLU A 1014 17.29 33.62 0.87
C GLU A 1014 17.00 32.39 1.75
N ALA A 1015 15.89 31.69 1.49
CA ALA A 1015 15.57 30.44 2.19
C ALA A 1015 16.59 29.31 1.89
N GLU A 1016 17.02 29.15 0.63
CA GLU A 1016 18.08 28.21 0.25
C GLU A 1016 19.39 28.53 0.97
N GLN A 1017 19.79 29.81 0.97
CA GLN A 1017 21.00 30.28 1.65
C GLN A 1017 20.92 30.04 3.16
N THR A 1018 19.76 30.30 3.78
CA THR A 1018 19.55 30.05 5.21
C THR A 1018 19.67 28.55 5.53
N LEU A 1019 19.09 27.67 4.70
CA LEU A 1019 19.21 26.23 4.86
C LEU A 1019 20.65 25.73 4.67
N MET A 1020 21.37 26.28 3.68
CA MET A 1020 22.80 26.01 3.50
C MET A 1020 23.62 26.46 4.71
N GLN A 1021 23.41 27.67 5.21
CA GLN A 1021 24.09 28.18 6.40
C GLN A 1021 23.84 27.28 7.61
N ILE A 1022 22.59 26.85 7.84
CA ILE A 1022 22.27 25.92 8.91
C ILE A 1022 23.00 24.58 8.71
N ILE A 1023 23.06 24.05 7.49
CA ILE A 1023 23.77 22.80 7.20
C ILE A 1023 25.27 22.95 7.45
N ASP A 1024 25.88 24.04 7.01
CA ASP A 1024 27.30 24.33 7.19
C ASP A 1024 27.65 24.57 8.67
N GLU A 1025 26.80 25.29 9.41
CA GLU A 1025 26.94 25.48 10.86
C GLU A 1025 26.84 24.14 11.60
N LEU A 1026 25.88 23.29 11.23
CA LEU A 1026 25.73 21.94 11.79
C LEU A 1026 26.95 21.08 11.46
N ASP A 1027 27.48 21.14 10.24
CA ASP A 1027 28.67 20.39 9.83
C ASP A 1027 29.94 20.87 10.54
N ALA A 1028 30.15 22.18 10.64
CA ALA A 1028 31.28 22.75 11.36
C ALA A 1028 31.23 22.39 12.85
N ALA A 1029 30.05 22.51 13.47
CA ALA A 1029 29.82 22.12 14.86
C ALA A 1029 30.07 20.63 15.08
N MET A 1030 29.55 19.75 14.20
CA MET A 1030 29.77 18.31 14.28
C MET A 1030 31.24 17.93 14.09
N ARG A 1031 31.94 18.52 13.11
CA ARG A 1031 33.37 18.26 12.87
C ARG A 1031 34.20 18.63 14.09
N LYS A 1032 33.96 19.81 14.64
CA LYS A 1032 34.67 20.30 15.83
C LYS A 1032 34.39 19.41 17.04
N GLN A 1033 33.12 19.12 17.32
CA GLN A 1033 32.71 18.29 18.44
C GLN A 1033 33.26 16.86 18.31
N PHE A 1034 33.18 16.26 17.13
CA PHE A 1034 33.72 14.92 16.89
C PHE A 1034 35.23 14.89 17.04
N ALA A 1035 35.98 15.83 16.44
CA ALA A 1035 37.44 15.87 16.54
C ALA A 1035 37.93 16.07 17.98
N GLU A 1036 37.31 17.00 18.72
CA GLU A 1036 37.64 17.24 20.13
C GLU A 1036 37.34 16.02 21.01
N GLN A 1037 36.17 15.39 20.84
CA GLN A 1037 35.80 14.22 21.63
C GLN A 1037 36.59 12.98 21.22
N PHE A 1038 36.89 12.78 19.93
CA PHE A 1038 37.71 11.67 19.45
C PHE A 1038 39.13 11.71 20.01
N LEU A 1039 39.75 12.90 20.09
CA LEU A 1039 41.05 13.07 20.73
C LEU A 1039 41.00 12.69 22.22
N LYS A 1040 39.98 13.14 22.94
CA LYS A 1040 39.79 12.78 24.35
C LYS A 1040 39.55 11.28 24.53
N ILE A 1041 38.74 10.65 23.68
CA ILE A 1041 38.51 9.19 23.70
C ILE A 1041 39.81 8.45 23.42
N LYS A 1042 40.65 8.94 22.51
CA LYS A 1042 41.96 8.34 22.19
C LYS A 1042 42.92 8.39 23.38
N GLU A 1043 42.97 9.51 24.11
CA GLU A 1043 43.80 9.66 25.31
C GLU A 1043 43.29 8.81 26.48
N GLU A 1044 41.98 8.83 26.72
CA GLU A 1044 41.33 8.01 27.73
C GLU A 1044 41.51 6.52 27.41
N PHE A 1045 41.34 6.10 26.15
CA PHE A 1045 41.52 4.71 25.74
C PHE A 1045 42.92 4.20 26.08
N ASN A 1046 43.96 4.96 25.79
CA ASN A 1046 45.33 4.58 26.15
C ASN A 1046 45.52 4.49 27.68
N THR A 1047 44.88 5.38 28.43
CA THR A 1047 44.95 5.42 29.91
C THR A 1047 44.25 4.21 30.52
N VAL A 1048 43.01 3.94 30.11
CA VAL A 1048 42.22 2.79 30.57
C VAL A 1048 42.89 1.47 30.16
N PHE A 1049 43.38 1.37 28.92
CA PHE A 1049 44.07 0.20 28.42
C PHE A 1049 45.29 -0.15 29.29
N ARG A 1050 46.12 0.84 29.64
CA ARG A 1050 47.27 0.62 30.53
C ARG A 1050 46.87 0.17 31.93
N GLN A 1051 45.78 0.72 32.48
CA GLN A 1051 45.29 0.36 33.82
C GLN A 1051 44.73 -1.07 33.86
N LEU A 1052 44.03 -1.52 32.82
CA LEU A 1052 43.47 -2.87 32.75
C LEU A 1052 44.52 -3.94 32.39
N PHE A 1053 45.42 -3.68 31.44
CA PHE A 1053 46.48 -4.63 31.06
C PHE A 1053 47.70 -4.60 31.98
N GLY A 1054 47.84 -3.58 32.84
CA GLY A 1054 49.03 -3.37 33.69
C GLY A 1054 50.28 -2.97 32.89
N GLY A 1055 50.10 -2.43 31.67
CA GLY A 1055 51.16 -2.07 30.72
C GLY A 1055 50.63 -1.98 29.28
N GLY A 1056 51.51 -1.74 28.30
CA GLY A 1056 51.14 -1.68 26.87
C GLY A 1056 50.67 -0.30 26.37
N LYS A 1057 50.10 -0.27 25.15
CA LYS A 1057 49.60 0.95 24.49
C LYS A 1057 48.38 0.63 23.61
N GLY A 1058 47.28 1.36 23.80
CA GLY A 1058 46.12 1.36 22.90
C GLY A 1058 46.01 2.71 22.18
N THR A 1059 45.72 2.72 20.88
CA THR A 1059 45.52 3.96 20.11
C THR A 1059 44.41 3.79 19.08
N LEU A 1060 43.78 4.91 18.71
CA LEU A 1060 42.74 5.01 17.70
C LEU A 1060 43.26 5.85 16.52
N GLU A 1061 42.93 5.41 15.30
CA GLU A 1061 43.29 6.07 14.03
C GLU A 1061 42.07 6.16 13.12
N LEU A 1062 41.94 7.27 12.38
CA LEU A 1062 40.96 7.46 11.33
C LEU A 1062 41.55 6.95 10.00
N MET A 1063 40.70 6.50 9.08
CA MET A 1063 41.13 6.21 7.70
C MET A 1063 41.60 7.51 7.01
N GLU A 1064 42.77 7.47 6.36
CA GLU A 1064 43.47 8.68 5.87
C GLU A 1064 42.83 9.33 4.63
N ASP A 1065 41.93 8.63 3.91
CA ASP A 1065 41.33 9.07 2.63
C ASP A 1065 39.84 9.47 2.72
N GLU A 1066 39.26 9.50 3.92
CA GLU A 1066 37.82 9.73 4.11
C GLU A 1066 37.55 11.01 4.92
N ASP A 1067 36.39 11.65 4.69
CA ASP A 1067 35.95 12.81 5.46
C ASP A 1067 35.89 12.47 6.95
N ILE A 1068 36.37 13.33 7.86
CA ILE A 1068 36.26 13.15 9.32
C ILE A 1068 34.85 12.74 9.76
N LEU A 1069 33.79 13.19 9.09
CA LEU A 1069 32.39 12.84 9.39
C LEU A 1069 31.91 11.49 8.84
N GLU A 1070 32.67 10.85 7.97
CA GLU A 1070 32.35 9.54 7.34
C GLU A 1070 33.42 8.47 7.54
N ALA A 1071 34.66 8.87 7.81
CA ALA A 1071 35.84 8.04 8.04
C ALA A 1071 35.63 6.89 9.03
N GLY A 1072 36.02 5.69 8.62
CA GLY A 1072 36.07 4.53 9.51
C GLY A 1072 37.11 4.68 10.63
N ILE A 1073 36.89 4.00 11.76
CA ILE A 1073 37.80 4.04 12.92
C ILE A 1073 38.56 2.71 13.04
N ARG A 1074 39.89 2.79 13.02
CA ARG A 1074 40.81 1.69 13.30
C ARG A 1074 41.24 1.71 14.77
N ILE A 1075 41.08 0.56 15.42
CA ILE A 1075 41.52 0.34 16.79
C ILE A 1075 42.83 -0.45 16.73
N ILE A 1076 43.87 0.07 17.37
CA ILE A 1076 45.20 -0.55 17.40
C ILE A 1076 45.58 -0.77 18.85
N ALA A 1077 46.00 -1.99 19.17
CA ALA A 1077 46.36 -2.38 20.53
C ALA A 1077 47.73 -3.06 20.56
N GLN A 1078 48.48 -2.75 21.60
CA GLN A 1078 49.77 -3.33 21.91
C GLN A 1078 49.75 -3.85 23.36
N PRO A 1079 49.45 -5.14 23.56
CA PRO A 1079 49.58 -5.79 24.86
C PRO A 1079 51.04 -5.76 25.36
N PRO A 1080 51.27 -5.85 26.68
CA PRO A 1080 52.62 -5.87 27.25
C PRO A 1080 53.46 -7.02 26.66
N GLY A 1081 54.66 -6.70 26.17
CA GLY A 1081 55.60 -7.68 25.60
C GLY A 1081 55.40 -8.03 24.12
N LYS A 1082 54.38 -7.48 23.43
CA LYS A 1082 54.12 -7.72 21.99
C LYS A 1082 54.31 -6.46 21.13
N LYS A 1083 54.43 -6.63 19.82
CA LYS A 1083 54.44 -5.52 18.84
C LYS A 1083 53.01 -5.00 18.59
N LEU A 1084 52.91 -3.76 18.09
CA LEU A 1084 51.65 -3.17 17.62
C LEU A 1084 51.05 -4.06 16.52
N GLN A 1085 49.83 -4.55 16.73
CA GLN A 1085 49.13 -5.43 15.81
C GLN A 1085 47.67 -5.00 15.66
N ASN A 1086 47.07 -5.34 14.52
CA ASN A 1086 45.64 -5.16 14.29
C ASN A 1086 44.86 -6.13 15.18
N MET A 1087 43.72 -5.68 15.73
CA MET A 1087 42.93 -6.41 16.71
C MET A 1087 42.57 -7.85 16.29
N MET A 1088 42.40 -8.13 15.01
CA MET A 1088 42.06 -9.47 14.52
C MET A 1088 43.12 -10.54 14.86
N GLN A 1089 44.37 -10.13 15.11
CA GLN A 1089 45.51 -11.02 15.40
C GLN A 1089 45.75 -11.27 16.90
N LEU A 1090 44.94 -10.67 17.79
CA LEU A 1090 45.04 -10.85 19.25
C LEU A 1090 44.35 -12.13 19.76
N SER A 1091 44.73 -12.60 20.95
CA SER A 1091 44.05 -13.74 21.62
C SER A 1091 42.61 -13.38 22.02
N GLY A 1092 41.73 -14.37 22.20
CA GLY A 1092 40.32 -14.12 22.57
C GLY A 1092 40.15 -13.27 23.85
N GLY A 1093 40.94 -13.54 24.89
CA GLY A 1093 40.93 -12.75 26.13
C GLY A 1093 41.53 -11.35 25.96
N GLU A 1094 42.59 -11.20 25.15
CA GLU A 1094 43.19 -9.90 24.84
C GLU A 1094 42.24 -9.02 24.01
N LYS A 1095 41.48 -9.62 23.09
CA LYS A 1095 40.44 -8.95 22.30
C LYS A 1095 39.34 -8.42 23.21
N ALA A 1096 38.78 -9.28 24.07
CA ALA A 1096 37.75 -8.90 25.02
C ALA A 1096 38.20 -7.74 25.93
N LEU A 1097 39.41 -7.84 26.50
CA LEU A 1097 39.94 -6.80 27.38
C LEU A 1097 40.23 -5.48 26.65
N THR A 1098 40.62 -5.53 25.39
CA THR A 1098 40.79 -4.32 24.55
C THR A 1098 39.46 -3.63 24.27
N ALA A 1099 38.40 -4.39 23.94
CA ALA A 1099 37.07 -3.84 23.72
C ALA A 1099 36.47 -3.25 25.01
N ILE A 1100 36.65 -3.94 26.15
CA ILE A 1100 36.26 -3.44 27.47
C ILE A 1100 36.99 -2.13 27.79
N SER A 1101 38.29 -2.04 27.50
CA SER A 1101 39.08 -0.83 27.71
C SER A 1101 38.55 0.36 26.90
N LEU A 1102 38.09 0.13 25.66
CA LEU A 1102 37.51 1.16 24.80
C LEU A 1102 36.14 1.62 25.30
N LEU A 1103 35.28 0.68 25.70
CA LEU A 1103 33.96 0.98 26.25
C LEU A 1103 34.06 1.81 27.53
N PHE A 1104 34.97 1.43 28.43
CA PHE A 1104 35.20 2.19 29.66
C PHE A 1104 35.85 3.55 29.41
N ALA A 1105 36.68 3.69 28.37
CA ALA A 1105 37.21 5.01 27.99
C ALA A 1105 36.10 5.95 27.50
N ILE A 1106 35.15 5.43 26.71
CA ILE A 1106 33.96 6.16 26.29
C ILE A 1106 33.10 6.53 27.51
N GLN A 1107 32.94 5.59 28.44
CA GLN A 1107 32.15 5.80 29.66
C GLN A 1107 32.78 6.82 30.63
N ASN A 1108 34.12 6.91 30.70
CA ASN A 1108 34.80 7.98 31.46
C ASN A 1108 34.50 9.36 30.90
N LEU A 1109 34.48 9.48 29.57
CA LEU A 1109 34.23 10.73 28.88
C LEU A 1109 32.77 11.17 29.02
N LYS A 1110 31.85 10.24 28.82
CA LYS A 1110 30.41 10.47 28.85
C LYS A 1110 29.75 9.36 29.68
N PRO A 1111 29.58 9.58 31.00
CA PRO A 1111 29.09 8.55 31.89
C PRO A 1111 27.62 8.25 31.60
N SER A 1112 27.32 6.99 31.31
CA SER A 1112 25.95 6.51 31.28
C SER A 1112 25.41 6.43 32.72
N PRO A 1113 24.14 6.76 32.95
CA PRO A 1113 23.50 6.67 34.27
C PRO A 1113 23.61 5.29 34.91
N PHE A 1114 23.48 4.24 34.10
CA PHE A 1114 23.71 2.86 34.48
C PHE A 1114 24.44 2.12 33.37
N CYS A 1115 25.06 1.00 33.72
CA CYS A 1115 25.76 0.11 32.81
C CYS A 1115 25.49 -1.34 33.20
N LEU A 1116 24.96 -2.13 32.27
CA LEU A 1116 24.70 -3.55 32.44
C LEU A 1116 25.74 -4.38 31.69
N LEU A 1117 26.44 -5.26 32.39
CA LEU A 1117 27.51 -6.12 31.88
C LEU A 1117 27.06 -7.58 31.94
N ASP A 1118 26.94 -8.27 30.80
CA ASP A 1118 26.51 -9.67 30.69
C ASP A 1118 27.68 -10.59 30.34
N GLU A 1119 28.24 -11.26 31.35
CA GLU A 1119 29.29 -12.29 31.27
C GLU A 1119 30.53 -11.89 30.45
N ILE A 1120 30.87 -10.60 30.46
CA ILE A 1120 31.95 -10.03 29.62
C ILE A 1120 33.34 -10.49 30.06
N GLU A 1121 33.47 -10.92 31.31
CA GLU A 1121 34.71 -11.39 31.93
C GLU A 1121 34.96 -12.89 31.73
N ALA A 1122 34.05 -13.62 31.05
CA ALA A 1122 34.14 -15.07 30.84
C ALA A 1122 35.43 -15.49 30.11
N ALA A 1123 35.96 -14.63 29.23
CA ALA A 1123 37.18 -14.87 28.47
C ALA A 1123 38.46 -14.33 29.16
N LEU A 1124 38.36 -13.80 30.39
CA LEU A 1124 39.48 -13.21 31.14
C LEU A 1124 40.06 -14.19 32.17
N ASP A 1125 41.38 -14.17 32.33
CA ASP A 1125 42.12 -14.87 33.39
C ASP A 1125 41.92 -14.19 34.77
N ASP A 1126 42.14 -14.94 35.85
CA ASP A 1126 41.80 -14.52 37.23
C ASP A 1126 42.48 -13.20 37.65
N ASN A 1127 43.71 -12.96 37.17
CA ASN A 1127 44.44 -11.71 37.45
C ASN A 1127 43.78 -10.50 36.77
N ASN A 1128 43.36 -10.63 35.52
CA ASN A 1128 42.68 -9.55 34.80
C ASN A 1128 41.24 -9.36 35.28
N VAL A 1129 40.54 -10.43 35.73
CA VAL A 1129 39.23 -10.32 36.40
C VAL A 1129 39.33 -9.45 37.66
N THR A 1130 40.40 -9.60 38.44
CA THR A 1130 40.61 -8.79 39.65
C THR A 1130 40.85 -7.31 39.32
N ARG A 1131 41.67 -7.02 38.30
CA ARG A 1131 41.91 -5.64 37.83
C ARG A 1131 40.66 -5.00 37.26
N PHE A 1132 39.89 -5.76 36.49
CA PHE A 1132 38.59 -5.35 35.96
C PHE A 1132 37.62 -4.98 37.09
N ALA A 1133 37.49 -5.83 38.11
CA ALA A 1133 36.63 -5.59 39.27
C ALA A 1133 37.04 -4.34 40.07
N GLN A 1134 38.34 -4.14 40.30
CA GLN A 1134 38.86 -2.91 40.94
C GLN A 1134 38.58 -1.66 40.10
N TYR A 1135 38.68 -1.78 38.77
CA TYR A 1135 38.39 -0.68 37.86
C TYR A 1135 36.90 -0.32 37.85
N LEU A 1136 36.00 -1.30 37.89
CA LEU A 1136 34.56 -1.06 38.04
C LEU A 1136 34.25 -0.22 39.28
N HIS A 1137 34.85 -0.55 40.41
CA HIS A 1137 34.64 0.16 41.67
C HIS A 1137 35.14 1.62 41.63
N LYS A 1138 36.08 1.96 40.73
CA LYS A 1138 36.51 3.35 40.50
C LYS A 1138 35.43 4.17 39.78
N LEU A 1139 34.63 3.54 38.93
CA LEU A 1139 33.62 4.19 38.09
C LEU A 1139 32.24 4.35 38.77
N THR A 1140 32.01 3.65 39.89
CA THR A 1140 30.73 3.66 40.63
C THR A 1140 30.30 5.03 41.15
N LYS A 1141 31.22 6.01 41.22
CA LYS A 1141 30.90 7.39 41.62
C LYS A 1141 29.91 8.08 40.68
N ASN A 1142 29.97 7.77 39.39
CA ASN A 1142 29.20 8.45 38.35
C ASN A 1142 28.27 7.51 37.57
N THR A 1143 28.50 6.20 37.63
CA THR A 1143 27.68 5.20 36.94
C THR A 1143 27.30 4.06 37.86
N GLN A 1144 26.03 3.66 37.83
CA GLN A 1144 25.54 2.44 38.45
C GLN A 1144 25.93 1.21 37.61
N PHE A 1145 26.49 0.17 38.22
CA PHE A 1145 26.86 -1.06 37.51
C PHE A 1145 25.96 -2.24 37.90
N ILE A 1146 25.47 -2.95 36.90
CA ILE A 1146 24.71 -4.20 37.04
C ILE A 1146 25.50 -5.28 36.31
N VAL A 1147 26.07 -6.23 37.04
CA VAL A 1147 27.03 -7.19 36.50
C VAL A 1147 26.49 -8.61 36.62
N ILE A 1148 26.20 -9.25 35.50
CA ILE A 1148 25.85 -10.68 35.44
C ILE A 1148 27.16 -11.46 35.34
N THR A 1149 27.50 -12.23 36.38
CA THR A 1149 28.78 -12.92 36.48
C THR A 1149 28.67 -14.30 37.12
N HIS A 1150 29.58 -15.19 36.73
CA HIS A 1150 29.85 -16.47 37.41
C HIS A 1150 31.27 -16.54 38.00
N ARG A 1151 32.06 -15.45 37.94
CA ARG A 1151 33.47 -15.41 38.35
C ARG A 1151 33.61 -14.85 39.75
N ARG A 1152 34.29 -15.59 40.64
CA ARG A 1152 34.45 -15.24 42.06
C ARG A 1152 35.01 -13.83 42.27
N GLY A 1153 36.05 -13.43 41.52
CA GLY A 1153 36.69 -12.12 41.68
C GLY A 1153 35.76 -10.92 41.43
N THR A 1154 34.80 -11.05 40.52
CA THR A 1154 33.80 -10.00 40.24
C THR A 1154 32.65 -10.05 41.25
N MET A 1155 32.26 -11.24 41.71
CA MET A 1155 31.23 -11.41 42.76
C MET A 1155 31.65 -10.76 44.09
N THR A 1156 32.92 -10.92 44.49
CA THR A 1156 33.45 -10.35 45.74
C THR A 1156 33.52 -8.82 45.73
N ALA A 1157 33.48 -8.21 44.55
CA ALA A 1157 33.52 -6.76 44.39
C ALA A 1157 32.14 -6.12 44.26
N ALA A 1158 31.06 -6.92 44.23
CA ALA A 1158 29.70 -6.41 44.17
C ALA A 1158 29.23 -5.97 45.57
N ASP A 1159 28.51 -4.85 45.63
CA ASP A 1159 27.93 -4.32 46.86
C ASP A 1159 26.67 -5.13 47.26
N ARG A 1160 25.92 -5.61 46.26
CA ARG A 1160 24.71 -6.45 46.43
C ARG A 1160 24.68 -7.60 45.46
N LEU A 1161 24.13 -8.74 45.87
CA LEU A 1161 23.97 -9.91 45.01
C LEU A 1161 22.50 -10.32 44.85
N TYR A 1162 22.05 -10.41 43.62
CA TYR A 1162 20.81 -11.07 43.23
C TYR A 1162 21.12 -12.48 42.70
N GLY A 1163 20.72 -13.49 43.45
CA GLY A 1163 20.73 -14.89 43.04
C GLY A 1163 19.50 -15.23 42.19
N ILE A 1164 19.70 -15.66 40.95
CA ILE A 1164 18.63 -16.25 40.13
C ILE A 1164 18.76 -17.76 40.19
N THR A 1165 17.71 -18.42 40.65
CA THR A 1165 17.64 -19.88 40.79
C THR A 1165 16.46 -20.43 39.99
N MET A 1166 16.47 -21.74 39.73
CA MET A 1166 15.34 -22.45 39.14
C MET A 1166 14.79 -23.41 40.18
N GLN A 1167 13.82 -22.95 40.98
CA GLN A 1167 13.10 -23.81 41.92
C GLN A 1167 12.24 -24.85 41.17
N GLU A 1168 11.66 -24.43 40.04
CA GLU A 1168 10.95 -25.29 39.10
C GLU A 1168 11.76 -25.35 37.79
N LYS A 1169 11.87 -26.52 37.15
CA LYS A 1169 12.56 -26.66 35.86
C LYS A 1169 11.93 -25.72 34.82
N GLY A 1170 12.71 -24.74 34.35
CA GLY A 1170 12.31 -23.77 33.33
C GLY A 1170 11.66 -22.47 33.84
N VAL A 1171 11.53 -22.28 35.15
CA VAL A 1171 11.01 -21.02 35.75
C VAL A 1171 12.08 -20.40 36.65
N SER A 1172 12.49 -19.18 36.32
CA SER A 1172 13.47 -18.41 37.09
C SER A 1172 12.82 -17.72 38.29
N THR A 1173 13.42 -17.85 39.47
CA THR A 1173 13.01 -17.20 40.72
C THR A 1173 14.17 -16.37 41.30
N LEU A 1174 13.84 -15.25 41.94
CA LEU A 1174 14.80 -14.30 42.52
C LEU A 1174 15.05 -14.59 44.00
N VAL A 1175 16.31 -14.52 44.41
CA VAL A 1175 16.78 -14.51 45.80
C VAL A 1175 17.74 -13.34 45.95
N SER A 1176 17.65 -12.54 47.01
CA SER A 1176 18.52 -11.38 47.23
C SER A 1176 19.38 -11.55 48.48
N VAL A 1177 20.65 -11.19 48.41
CA VAL A 1177 21.58 -11.15 49.54
C VAL A 1177 22.32 -9.80 49.51
N ASP A 1178 22.29 -9.07 50.62
CA ASP A 1178 23.08 -7.85 50.81
C ASP A 1178 24.45 -8.23 51.41
N LEU A 1179 25.55 -7.72 50.86
CA LEU A 1179 26.92 -8.06 51.30
C LEU A 1179 27.52 -6.98 52.22
N LEU A 1180 26.79 -5.89 52.46
CA LEU A 1180 27.21 -4.78 53.32
C LEU A 1180 26.74 -5.01 54.76
N GLU A 1181 27.43 -5.84 55.54
CA GLU A 1181 27.12 -6.04 56.98
C GLU A 1181 28.23 -5.56 57.95
N ASP A 1182 29.17 -4.69 57.53
CA ASP A 1182 30.25 -4.28 58.46
C ASP A 1182 30.78 -2.82 58.36
N LYS A 1183 30.10 -1.89 57.67
CA LYS A 1183 30.54 -0.47 57.60
C LYS A 1183 29.40 0.55 57.58
N LEU A 1184 28.40 0.40 58.46
CA LEU A 1184 27.37 1.44 58.66
C LEU A 1184 27.36 2.09 60.04
N ASP A 1185 28.29 1.74 60.94
CA ASP A 1185 28.60 2.54 62.13
C ASP A 1185 30.01 3.17 62.03
N ARG A 1186 30.13 4.29 61.30
CA ARG A 1186 31.14 5.34 61.55
C ARG A 1186 30.85 6.65 60.82
#